data_AF-A0A3S4NQ97-F1
#
_entry.id   AF-A0A3S4NQ97-F1
#
_cell.length_a   1.000
_cell.length_b   1.000
_cell.length_c   1.000
_cell.angle_alpha   90.00
_cell.angle_beta   90.00
_cell.angle_gamma   90.00
#
_symmetry.space_group_name_H-M   'P 1'
#
loop_
_entity.id
_entity.type
_entity.pdbx_description
1 polymer ?
#
loop_
_entity_poly.entity_id
_entity_poly.type
_entity_poly.pdbx_seq_one_letter_code
_entity_poly.pdbx_strand_id
1 'polypeptide(L)'
;MVVLVSIGGGQVIRGGNGIADGPVDVSQIEKVMDVVTANGFGNEPQAEVSEGFVGEMAILTREVSRAAYANMYGPTTGDKIRLGDTDLYAEIERDFAVYGDECIFGGGKVLRDGMGQAAGHPASLSLDTVITNAVIIDYTGIYKADIGIKDGVIVCTDKAGNPDMMDGVNKKMIVGVNTEVIAGEGLIVTAGGIDCHVHFICPQLAAESISSGITTIIGGGTGPAHGTCATTCTPAPLQMRLMLQATDDLPLNIGFTGKSSRNSTENNFCFCKRLQRRGTVPKQDGLPEIIKAGAMGLKLHEDWGSTPAAIDNCLTVAEQYDIPVLLYCFYYCYFVLFTLILEEIKYTTRQVNIHTDTLNESGCVEHTIAAFKQRTIHTYHSEGAGGGHAPDIIKVCGVKNVLPSSTNPTRPYILPIQWMSTLICCSIQMVCHHLDKNIPEDVAFAESRIRPETIAAEDILHDMGAISIISSDSQAMGRVGEVITRTWQTAHKMKVQRGTSIERSGSENDNFRIKRYIAKYTINPAIANGISKYVGSIEVGKMADLVLWKPSFFGAKPEMVIKGGAIAWANMGDPNASIPTPEPGCKWVGSGLGHGTRTGTVNEKVDPEPFRNGDNEAHVQCIWQGWKLQRLCFHQQGKSFSFYYWFPVLNNKRLYPQLLFYQNQAAKAAKIRKEYGLKKRGESCS
;
A
#
# COMPACT_ATOMS: atom_id res chain seq x y z
N MET A 1 -6.72 -37.34 35.48
CA MET A 1 -7.72 -37.55 34.42
C MET A 1 -7.70 -36.36 33.48
N VAL A 2 -7.84 -36.59 32.18
CA VAL A 2 -7.97 -35.55 31.15
C VAL A 2 -9.31 -35.70 30.48
N VAL A 3 -9.89 -34.59 30.01
CA VAL A 3 -11.08 -34.64 29.16
C VAL A 3 -10.60 -34.51 27.71
N LEU A 4 -11.02 -35.43 26.87
CA LEU A 4 -10.72 -35.45 25.44
C LEU A 4 -12.00 -35.12 24.66
N VAL A 5 -11.83 -34.53 23.49
CA VAL A 5 -12.92 -34.24 22.56
C VAL A 5 -12.60 -34.89 21.21
N SER A 6 -13.64 -35.17 20.42
CA SER A 6 -13.43 -35.57 19.03
C SER A 6 -12.80 -34.43 18.23
N ILE A 7 -11.92 -34.77 17.29
CA ILE A 7 -11.44 -33.82 16.28
C ILE A 7 -12.61 -33.35 15.40
N GLY A 8 -12.54 -32.10 14.94
CA GLY A 8 -13.51 -31.51 14.02
C GLY A 8 -13.16 -31.76 12.56
N GLY A 9 -13.86 -31.06 11.66
CA GLY A 9 -13.56 -31.01 10.24
C GLY A 9 -13.73 -32.34 9.51
N GLY A 10 -12.77 -32.68 8.66
CA GLY A 10 -12.74 -33.92 7.88
C GLY A 10 -12.48 -35.19 8.71
N GLN A 11 -12.16 -35.04 10.00
CA GLN A 11 -11.82 -36.12 10.92
C GLN A 11 -10.76 -37.06 10.35
N VAL A 12 -9.61 -36.50 9.95
CA VAL A 12 -8.48 -37.26 9.41
C VAL A 12 -7.27 -37.11 10.32
N ILE A 13 -6.81 -38.22 10.88
CA ILE A 13 -5.62 -38.26 11.73
C ILE A 13 -4.39 -38.36 10.83
N ARG A 14 -3.40 -37.49 11.06
CA ARG A 14 -2.11 -37.54 10.36
C ARG A 14 -0.95 -37.22 11.30
N GLY A 15 0.24 -37.71 10.95
CA GLY A 15 1.48 -37.39 11.67
C GLY A 15 1.63 -38.12 13.01
N GLY A 16 2.32 -37.47 13.96
CA GLY A 16 2.66 -38.08 15.24
C GLY A 16 3.55 -39.31 15.06
N ASN A 17 3.12 -40.46 15.61
CA ASN A 17 3.83 -41.74 15.45
C ASN A 17 3.28 -42.60 14.30
N GLY A 18 2.35 -42.09 13.49
CA GLY A 18 1.72 -42.85 12.41
C GLY A 18 0.88 -44.05 12.88
N ILE A 19 0.40 -44.03 14.13
CA ILE A 19 -0.35 -45.15 14.74
C ILE A 19 -1.73 -45.33 14.11
N ALA A 20 -2.40 -44.22 13.79
CA ALA A 20 -3.77 -44.20 13.29
C ALA A 20 -3.91 -43.26 12.08
N ASP A 21 -2.90 -43.20 11.20
CA ASP A 21 -2.94 -42.33 10.02
C ASP A 21 -4.09 -42.69 9.08
N GLY A 22 -4.91 -41.70 8.73
CA GLY A 22 -6.07 -41.84 7.87
C GLY A 22 -7.36 -41.26 8.47
N PRO A 23 -8.48 -41.39 7.74
CA PRO A 23 -9.80 -41.00 8.23
C PRO A 23 -10.16 -41.76 9.49
N VAL A 24 -10.83 -41.10 10.43
CA VAL A 24 -11.37 -41.74 11.63
C VAL A 24 -12.41 -42.79 11.22
N ASP A 25 -12.06 -44.06 11.43
CA ASP A 25 -12.92 -45.21 11.16
C ASP A 25 -12.84 -46.19 12.33
N VAL A 26 -13.92 -46.25 13.11
CA VAL A 26 -14.03 -47.11 14.30
C VAL A 26 -13.88 -48.59 13.95
N SER A 27 -14.17 -48.99 12.71
CA SER A 27 -13.98 -50.38 12.28
C SER A 27 -12.51 -50.79 12.18
N GLN A 28 -11.57 -49.83 12.14
CA GLN A 28 -10.13 -50.10 12.11
C GLN A 28 -9.48 -50.16 13.50
N ILE A 29 -10.26 -50.03 14.59
CA ILE A 29 -9.69 -49.89 15.94
C ILE A 29 -8.83 -51.09 16.36
N GLU A 30 -9.18 -52.31 15.96
CA GLU A 30 -8.38 -53.51 16.23
C GLU A 30 -6.99 -53.41 15.60
N LYS A 31 -6.90 -52.95 14.34
CA LYS A 31 -5.62 -52.76 13.64
C LYS A 31 -4.79 -51.66 14.29
N VAL A 32 -5.44 -50.59 14.75
CA VAL A 32 -4.75 -49.51 15.49
C VAL A 32 -4.19 -50.05 16.80
N MET A 33 -4.96 -50.86 17.53
CA MET A 33 -4.51 -51.47 18.78
C MET A 33 -3.39 -52.51 18.57
N ASP A 34 -3.41 -53.24 17.46
CA ASP A 34 -2.28 -54.11 17.07
C ASP A 34 -0.98 -53.30 16.92
N VAL A 35 -1.04 -52.14 16.28
CA VAL A 35 0.11 -51.23 16.13
C VAL A 35 0.56 -50.67 17.48
N VAL A 36 -0.38 -50.31 18.36
CA VAL A 36 -0.09 -49.83 19.74
C VAL A 36 0.68 -50.89 20.52
N THR A 37 0.18 -52.13 20.55
CA THR A 37 0.79 -53.23 21.30
C THR A 37 2.11 -53.67 20.66
N ALA A 38 2.17 -53.82 19.33
CA ALA A 38 3.39 -54.25 18.64
C ALA A 38 4.57 -53.29 18.84
N ASN A 39 4.28 -51.97 18.95
CA ASN A 39 5.30 -50.95 19.16
C ASN A 39 5.50 -50.55 20.63
N GLY A 40 4.82 -51.21 21.57
CA GLY A 40 5.00 -50.98 23.01
C GLY A 40 4.48 -49.63 23.52
N PHE A 41 3.46 -49.05 22.88
CA PHE A 41 2.78 -47.87 23.40
C PHE A 41 1.95 -48.24 24.64
N GLY A 42 2.13 -47.48 25.73
CA GLY A 42 1.41 -47.69 26.97
C GLY A 42 -0.10 -47.63 26.76
N ASN A 43 -0.79 -48.71 27.07
CA ASN A 43 -2.24 -48.82 26.96
C ASN A 43 -2.80 -49.62 28.15
N GLU A 44 -3.90 -49.15 28.71
CA GLU A 44 -4.62 -49.80 29.81
C GLU A 44 -6.12 -49.54 29.61
N PRO A 45 -6.96 -50.58 29.45
CA PRO A 45 -8.40 -50.41 29.34
C PRO A 45 -9.00 -49.81 30.62
N GLN A 46 -9.79 -48.74 30.49
CA GLN A 46 -10.51 -48.14 31.61
C GLN A 46 -11.98 -48.54 31.55
N ALA A 47 -12.43 -49.29 32.56
CA ALA A 47 -13.80 -49.85 32.60
C ALA A 47 -14.88 -48.82 32.98
N GLU A 48 -14.51 -47.74 33.68
CA GLU A 48 -15.42 -46.68 34.13
C GLU A 48 -14.99 -45.32 33.56
N VAL A 49 -15.38 -45.03 32.31
CA VAL A 49 -15.13 -43.74 31.67
C VAL A 49 -16.46 -42.98 31.54
N SER A 50 -16.46 -41.70 31.92
CA SER A 50 -17.61 -40.83 31.68
C SER A 50 -17.57 -40.30 30.24
N GLU A 51 -18.51 -40.75 29.41
CA GLU A 51 -18.67 -40.33 28.01
C GLU A 51 -19.91 -39.47 27.83
N GLY A 52 -19.87 -38.53 26.90
CA GLY A 52 -20.98 -37.61 26.61
C GLY A 52 -20.55 -36.45 25.73
N PHE A 53 -21.43 -35.44 25.59
CA PHE A 53 -21.20 -34.28 24.73
C PHE A 53 -20.83 -33.02 25.53
N VAL A 54 -19.94 -32.22 24.93
CA VAL A 54 -19.60 -30.89 25.45
C VAL A 54 -20.85 -30.00 25.43
N GLY A 55 -21.09 -29.26 26.51
CA GLY A 55 -22.27 -28.41 26.68
C GLY A 55 -23.46 -29.09 27.37
N GLU A 56 -23.60 -30.41 27.22
CA GLU A 56 -24.66 -31.18 27.89
C GLU A 56 -24.25 -31.63 29.30
N MET A 57 -22.97 -31.99 29.47
CA MET A 57 -22.43 -32.46 30.74
C MET A 57 -21.37 -31.51 31.29
N ALA A 58 -21.65 -30.91 32.45
CA ALA A 58 -20.74 -29.97 33.11
C ALA A 58 -19.34 -30.56 33.41
N ILE A 59 -19.23 -31.88 33.62
CA ILE A 59 -17.95 -32.55 33.87
C ILE A 59 -17.04 -32.60 32.63
N LEU A 60 -17.63 -32.55 31.43
CA LEU A 60 -16.92 -32.60 30.14
C LEU A 60 -16.72 -31.20 29.55
N THR A 61 -17.58 -30.23 29.90
CA THR A 61 -17.45 -28.84 29.43
C THR A 61 -16.27 -28.13 30.10
N ARG A 62 -15.47 -27.43 29.27
CA ARG A 62 -14.42 -26.54 29.74
C ARG A 62 -14.80 -25.10 29.41
N GLU A 63 -14.77 -24.25 30.42
CA GLU A 63 -15.06 -22.83 30.30
C GLU A 63 -13.80 -22.02 30.56
N VAL A 64 -13.65 -20.91 29.84
CA VAL A 64 -12.58 -19.95 30.04
C VAL A 64 -13.19 -18.58 30.28
N SER A 65 -12.66 -17.83 31.24
CA SER A 65 -13.12 -16.46 31.46
C SER A 65 -12.71 -15.57 30.29
N ARG A 66 -13.52 -14.55 29.96
CA ARG A 66 -13.20 -13.59 28.88
C ARG A 66 -11.84 -12.93 29.07
N ALA A 67 -11.46 -12.62 30.31
CA ALA A 67 -10.14 -12.05 30.61
C ALA A 67 -9.00 -13.02 30.27
N ALA A 68 -9.13 -14.30 30.63
CA ALA A 68 -8.13 -15.30 30.26
C ALA A 68 -8.09 -15.55 28.75
N TYR A 69 -9.25 -15.59 28.09
CA TYR A 69 -9.36 -15.70 26.64
C TYR A 69 -8.66 -14.53 25.93
N ALA A 70 -8.96 -13.29 26.34
CA ALA A 70 -8.37 -12.10 25.77
C ALA A 70 -6.84 -12.04 25.95
N ASN A 71 -6.33 -12.55 27.07
CA ASN A 71 -4.89 -12.63 27.33
C ASN A 71 -4.18 -13.68 26.47
N MET A 72 -4.87 -14.75 26.07
CA MET A 72 -4.27 -15.83 25.25
C MET A 72 -4.42 -15.57 23.75
N TYR A 73 -5.59 -15.10 23.32
CA TYR A 73 -5.99 -15.06 21.92
C TYR A 73 -6.33 -13.65 21.44
N GLY A 74 -6.27 -12.63 22.31
CA GLY A 74 -6.85 -11.32 22.06
C GLY A 74 -8.37 -11.29 22.27
N PRO A 75 -8.97 -10.09 22.30
CA PRO A 75 -10.39 -9.91 22.57
C PRO A 75 -11.27 -10.59 21.50
N THR A 76 -12.54 -10.78 21.86
CA THR A 76 -13.59 -11.36 21.00
C THR A 76 -14.85 -10.48 20.98
N THR A 77 -15.90 -10.92 20.29
CA THR A 77 -17.15 -10.19 20.07
C THR A 77 -17.70 -9.57 21.37
N GLY A 78 -18.00 -8.27 21.32
CA GLY A 78 -18.51 -7.46 22.42
C GLY A 78 -17.44 -6.89 23.37
N ASP A 79 -16.19 -7.36 23.30
CA ASP A 79 -15.11 -6.74 24.06
C ASP A 79 -14.73 -5.38 23.44
N LYS A 80 -14.21 -4.47 24.28
CA LYS A 80 -13.80 -3.12 23.87
C LYS A 80 -12.30 -2.91 24.08
N ILE A 81 -11.67 -2.25 23.13
CA ILE A 81 -10.24 -1.92 23.15
C ILE A 81 -10.08 -0.41 23.14
N ARG A 82 -9.32 0.12 24.10
CA ARG A 82 -8.88 1.52 24.08
C ARG A 82 -7.78 1.70 23.03
N LEU A 83 -7.92 2.70 22.18
CA LEU A 83 -6.93 3.00 21.14
C LEU A 83 -5.85 3.93 21.69
N GLY A 84 -4.67 3.38 22.00
CA GLY A 84 -3.57 4.11 22.61
C GLY A 84 -3.94 4.71 23.96
N ASP A 85 -3.56 5.95 24.17
CA ASP A 85 -3.93 6.79 25.32
C ASP A 85 -5.15 7.67 25.05
N THR A 86 -5.86 7.45 23.94
CA THR A 86 -7.05 8.23 23.58
C THR A 86 -8.30 7.77 24.33
N ASP A 87 -9.35 8.59 24.33
CA ASP A 87 -10.66 8.19 24.83
C ASP A 87 -11.51 7.39 23.83
N LEU A 88 -10.92 6.84 22.76
CA LEU A 88 -11.65 6.05 21.76
C LEU A 88 -11.65 4.55 22.14
N TYR A 89 -12.83 3.95 22.12
CA TYR A 89 -13.07 2.54 22.43
C TYR A 89 -13.65 1.83 21.20
N ALA A 90 -12.86 0.91 20.63
CA ALA A 90 -13.25 0.03 19.54
C ALA A 90 -13.91 -1.23 20.09
N GLU A 91 -15.16 -1.51 19.74
CA GLU A 91 -15.86 -2.75 20.09
C GLU A 91 -15.76 -3.77 18.95
N ILE A 92 -15.48 -5.03 19.29
CA ILE A 92 -15.41 -6.12 18.30
C ILE A 92 -16.83 -6.47 17.84
N GLU A 93 -17.13 -6.18 16.57
CA GLU A 93 -18.45 -6.35 15.96
C GLU A 93 -18.76 -7.83 15.64
N ARG A 94 -17.74 -8.61 15.35
CA ARG A 94 -17.82 -10.04 15.03
C ARG A 94 -16.46 -10.74 15.22
N ASP A 95 -16.50 -12.04 15.49
CA ASP A 95 -15.35 -12.93 15.57
C ASP A 95 -15.59 -14.15 14.67
N PHE A 96 -14.60 -14.50 13.86
CA PHE A 96 -14.63 -15.65 12.95
C PHE A 96 -14.06 -16.92 13.60
N ALA A 97 -13.52 -16.84 14.81
CA ALA A 97 -13.02 -18.00 15.53
C ALA A 97 -14.15 -19.01 15.85
N VAL A 98 -13.79 -20.29 15.85
CA VAL A 98 -14.56 -21.36 16.50
C VAL A 98 -13.86 -21.63 17.82
N TYR A 99 -14.53 -21.37 18.94
CA TYR A 99 -13.86 -21.34 20.23
C TYR A 99 -13.30 -22.71 20.64
N GLY A 100 -12.00 -22.74 20.95
CA GLY A 100 -11.23 -23.95 21.21
C GLY A 100 -10.31 -24.38 20.06
N ASP A 101 -10.54 -23.86 18.85
CA ASP A 101 -9.77 -24.13 17.63
C ASP A 101 -8.98 -22.88 17.15
N GLU A 102 -8.58 -22.00 18.07
CA GLU A 102 -7.78 -20.81 17.76
C GLU A 102 -6.41 -21.21 17.20
N CYS A 103 -5.99 -20.58 16.10
CA CYS A 103 -4.68 -20.83 15.51
C CYS A 103 -3.59 -20.15 16.32
N ILE A 104 -2.80 -20.91 17.09
CA ILE A 104 -1.65 -20.38 17.84
C ILE A 104 -0.39 -21.17 17.51
N PHE A 105 0.69 -20.44 17.20
CA PHE A 105 2.01 -21.00 16.93
C PHE A 105 2.92 -21.07 18.18
N GLY A 106 3.72 -22.13 18.25
CA GLY A 106 4.82 -22.32 19.20
C GLY A 106 4.89 -23.72 19.81
N GLY A 107 5.86 -23.94 20.72
CA GLY A 107 6.14 -25.24 21.31
C GLY A 107 4.92 -25.85 22.02
N GLY A 108 4.46 -27.00 21.55
CA GLY A 108 3.30 -27.71 22.12
C GLY A 108 1.93 -27.10 21.80
N LYS A 109 1.85 -26.11 20.91
CA LYS A 109 0.61 -25.40 20.56
C LYS A 109 -0.09 -26.02 19.34
N VAL A 110 -1.01 -25.27 18.74
CA VAL A 110 -2.00 -25.73 17.75
C VAL A 110 -1.39 -25.90 16.35
N LEU A 111 -0.66 -24.91 15.86
CA LEU A 111 -0.07 -24.93 14.52
C LEU A 111 1.17 -25.84 14.46
N ARG A 112 0.91 -27.15 14.39
CA ARG A 112 1.90 -28.23 14.26
C ARG A 112 1.41 -29.29 13.28
N ASP A 113 2.34 -30.06 12.75
CA ASP A 113 2.10 -31.12 11.76
C ASP A 113 0.94 -32.05 12.14
N GLY A 114 -0.01 -32.21 11.23
CA GLY A 114 -1.19 -33.04 11.41
C GLY A 114 -2.25 -32.50 12.38
N MET A 115 -1.99 -31.36 13.05
CA MET A 115 -2.90 -30.71 14.00
C MET A 115 -3.56 -29.51 13.33
N GLY A 116 -3.25 -28.27 13.74
CA GLY A 116 -3.69 -27.05 13.05
C GLY A 116 -2.90 -26.73 11.78
N GLN A 117 -1.71 -27.33 11.60
CA GLN A 117 -1.02 -27.33 10.31
C GLN A 117 -1.43 -28.56 9.52
N ALA A 118 -2.10 -28.34 8.40
CA ALA A 118 -2.62 -29.38 7.54
C ALA A 118 -1.50 -30.20 6.89
N ALA A 119 -1.62 -31.52 7.00
CA ALA A 119 -0.77 -32.50 6.33
C ALA A 119 -1.56 -33.16 5.19
N GLY A 120 -0.95 -33.35 4.02
CA GLY A 120 -1.61 -34.03 2.89
C GLY A 120 -2.43 -33.14 1.95
N HIS A 121 -2.45 -31.82 2.16
CA HIS A 121 -3.02 -30.87 1.19
C HIS A 121 -1.96 -30.41 0.16
N PRO A 122 -2.34 -30.13 -1.10
CA PRO A 122 -1.44 -29.58 -2.09
C PRO A 122 -0.85 -28.23 -1.67
N ALA A 123 0.44 -28.04 -1.88
CA ALA A 123 1.13 -26.78 -1.58
C ALA A 123 0.52 -25.55 -2.28
N SER A 124 -0.17 -25.74 -3.40
CA SER A 124 -0.88 -24.68 -4.10
C SER A 124 -2.06 -24.11 -3.30
N LEU A 125 -2.64 -24.88 -2.36
CA LEU A 125 -3.75 -24.44 -1.51
C LEU A 125 -3.28 -23.82 -0.18
N SER A 126 -2.05 -24.11 0.24
CA SER A 126 -1.47 -23.55 1.46
C SER A 126 -1.26 -22.04 1.32
N LEU A 127 -1.50 -21.31 2.41
CA LEU A 127 -1.11 -19.91 2.52
C LEU A 127 0.42 -19.75 2.48
N ASP A 128 0.90 -18.59 2.03
CA ASP A 128 2.31 -18.24 2.19
C ASP A 128 2.57 -17.73 3.60
N THR A 129 1.66 -16.89 4.11
CA THR A 129 1.68 -16.37 5.48
C THR A 129 0.26 -16.32 6.03
N VAL A 130 0.09 -16.64 7.32
CA VAL A 130 -1.14 -16.39 8.07
C VAL A 130 -0.86 -15.43 9.22
N ILE A 131 -1.70 -14.39 9.36
CA ILE A 131 -1.74 -13.55 10.58
C ILE A 131 -2.84 -14.11 11.47
N THR A 132 -2.48 -14.67 12.62
CA THR A 132 -3.42 -15.37 13.49
C THR A 132 -4.13 -14.42 14.45
N ASN A 133 -5.41 -14.63 14.71
CA ASN A 133 -6.19 -13.95 15.76
C ASN A 133 -6.04 -12.41 15.73
N ALA A 134 -6.10 -11.80 14.55
CA ALA A 134 -5.93 -10.36 14.38
C ALA A 134 -7.23 -9.61 14.71
N VAL A 135 -7.14 -8.57 15.54
CA VAL A 135 -8.20 -7.55 15.60
C VAL A 135 -8.03 -6.61 14.41
N ILE A 136 -8.93 -6.67 13.44
CA ILE A 136 -8.93 -5.86 12.24
C ILE A 136 -9.72 -4.58 12.50
N ILE A 137 -9.07 -3.43 12.30
CA ILE A 137 -9.75 -2.12 12.22
C ILE A 137 -9.60 -1.63 10.80
N ASP A 138 -10.71 -1.59 10.08
CA ASP A 138 -10.82 -1.10 8.72
C ASP A 138 -12.09 -0.25 8.56
N TYR A 139 -12.19 0.58 7.52
CA TYR A 139 -13.41 1.36 7.28
C TYR A 139 -14.64 0.47 7.06
N THR A 140 -14.44 -0.77 6.61
CA THR A 140 -15.50 -1.78 6.41
C THR A 140 -16.04 -2.37 7.72
N GLY A 141 -15.27 -2.36 8.81
CA GLY A 141 -15.68 -2.99 10.07
C GLY A 141 -14.56 -3.12 11.10
N ILE A 142 -14.95 -3.46 12.33
CA ILE A 142 -14.03 -3.78 13.43
C ILE A 142 -14.31 -5.21 13.88
N TYR A 143 -13.43 -6.15 13.56
CA TYR A 143 -13.71 -7.58 13.75
C TYR A 143 -12.45 -8.40 14.03
N LYS A 144 -12.65 -9.63 14.50
CA LYS A 144 -11.58 -10.57 14.84
C LYS A 144 -11.55 -11.71 13.82
N ALA A 145 -10.41 -11.94 13.17
CA ALA A 145 -10.23 -13.02 12.20
C ALA A 145 -8.75 -13.40 12.02
N ASP A 146 -8.49 -14.53 11.37
CA ASP A 146 -7.17 -14.77 10.78
C ASP A 146 -7.11 -14.09 9.40
N ILE A 147 -5.92 -13.65 8.98
CA ILE A 147 -5.68 -13.05 7.66
C ILE A 147 -4.76 -13.96 6.86
N GLY A 148 -5.26 -14.50 5.76
CA GLY A 148 -4.48 -15.32 4.84
C GLY A 148 -3.83 -14.49 3.74
N ILE A 149 -2.52 -14.67 3.55
CA ILE A 149 -1.72 -14.03 2.52
C ILE A 149 -1.16 -15.10 1.59
N LYS A 150 -1.27 -14.88 0.28
CA LYS A 150 -0.66 -15.69 -0.77
C LYS A 150 -0.26 -14.80 -1.94
N ASP A 151 0.92 -15.01 -2.51
CA ASP A 151 1.45 -14.23 -3.64
C ASP A 151 1.43 -12.71 -3.38
N GLY A 152 1.65 -12.32 -2.11
CA GLY A 152 1.66 -10.92 -1.67
C GLY A 152 0.29 -10.24 -1.60
N VAL A 153 -0.81 -10.98 -1.79
CA VAL A 153 -2.19 -10.46 -1.71
C VAL A 153 -2.97 -11.10 -0.57
N ILE A 154 -3.98 -10.38 -0.07
CA ILE A 154 -4.93 -10.89 0.91
C ILE A 154 -5.88 -11.84 0.19
N VAL A 155 -5.83 -13.14 0.50
CA VAL A 155 -6.69 -14.13 -0.17
C VAL A 155 -8.00 -14.41 0.57
N CYS A 156 -8.01 -14.21 1.89
CA CYS A 156 -9.18 -14.41 2.74
C CYS A 156 -8.95 -13.81 4.15
N THR A 157 -10.04 -13.40 4.81
CA THR A 157 -10.09 -12.97 6.22
C THR A 157 -11.21 -13.76 6.89
N ASP A 158 -10.86 -14.83 7.59
CA ASP A 158 -11.78 -15.86 8.08
C ASP A 158 -11.04 -16.76 9.08
N LYS A 159 -11.61 -17.91 9.46
CA LYS A 159 -10.92 -18.93 10.24
C LYS A 159 -9.88 -19.69 9.40
N ALA A 160 -8.63 -19.67 9.86
CA ALA A 160 -7.55 -20.50 9.32
C ALA A 160 -7.40 -21.84 10.06
N GLY A 161 -6.52 -22.69 9.53
CA GLY A 161 -6.04 -23.90 10.19
C GLY A 161 -6.06 -25.11 9.27
N ASN A 162 -6.40 -26.26 9.85
CA ASN A 162 -6.43 -27.53 9.15
C ASN A 162 -7.87 -28.04 8.99
N PRO A 163 -8.43 -28.10 7.75
CA PRO A 163 -9.78 -28.59 7.53
C PRO A 163 -9.96 -30.08 7.85
N ASP A 164 -8.88 -30.87 7.99
CA ASP A 164 -8.95 -32.27 8.40
C ASP A 164 -9.22 -32.45 9.91
N MET A 165 -8.93 -31.43 10.73
CA MET A 165 -8.97 -31.52 12.19
C MET A 165 -9.87 -30.47 12.87
N MET A 166 -10.20 -29.39 12.17
CA MET A 166 -10.88 -28.23 12.73
C MET A 166 -12.13 -27.89 11.94
N ASP A 167 -13.20 -27.52 12.65
CA ASP A 167 -14.42 -27.05 12.03
C ASP A 167 -14.28 -25.62 11.51
N GLY A 168 -15.05 -25.28 10.47
CA GLY A 168 -15.18 -23.91 9.96
C GLY A 168 -13.96 -23.36 9.21
N VAL A 169 -12.90 -24.15 8.96
CA VAL A 169 -11.73 -23.67 8.21
C VAL A 169 -12.11 -23.34 6.77
N ASN A 170 -11.88 -22.10 6.35
CA ASN A 170 -12.14 -21.69 4.98
C ASN A 170 -11.16 -22.40 4.02
N LYS A 171 -11.65 -22.84 2.85
CA LYS A 171 -10.84 -23.56 1.84
C LYS A 171 -9.64 -22.77 1.33
N LYS A 172 -9.65 -21.44 1.45
CA LYS A 172 -8.53 -20.55 1.10
C LYS A 172 -7.61 -20.22 2.27
N MET A 173 -7.88 -20.76 3.46
CA MET A 173 -7.20 -20.44 4.71
C MET A 173 -6.47 -21.66 5.31
N ILE A 174 -6.01 -22.56 4.45
CA ILE A 174 -5.29 -23.77 4.87
C ILE A 174 -3.87 -23.36 5.27
N VAL A 175 -3.53 -23.65 6.54
CA VAL A 175 -2.17 -23.53 7.04
C VAL A 175 -1.46 -24.84 6.72
N GLY A 176 -0.46 -24.80 5.84
CA GLY A 176 0.30 -25.99 5.42
C GLY A 176 1.77 -25.90 5.76
N VAL A 177 2.55 -26.86 5.26
CA VAL A 177 4.01 -26.94 5.50
C VAL A 177 4.80 -25.72 4.98
N ASN A 178 4.25 -24.99 4.00
CA ASN A 178 4.89 -23.80 3.41
C ASN A 178 4.31 -22.47 3.93
N THR A 179 3.57 -22.50 5.03
CA THR A 179 2.91 -21.31 5.59
C THR A 179 3.72 -20.74 6.76
N GLU A 180 4.14 -19.49 6.65
CA GLU A 180 4.70 -18.69 7.74
C GLU A 180 3.59 -18.17 8.66
N VAL A 181 3.91 -17.89 9.93
CA VAL A 181 2.95 -17.39 10.92
C VAL A 181 3.40 -16.05 11.48
N ILE A 182 2.48 -15.08 11.49
CA ILE A 182 2.59 -13.85 12.25
C ILE A 182 1.54 -13.88 13.36
N ALA A 183 1.99 -13.82 14.61
CA ALA A 183 1.10 -13.79 15.77
C ALA A 183 0.40 -12.43 15.87
N GLY A 184 -0.92 -12.41 15.60
CA GLY A 184 -1.77 -11.23 15.71
C GLY A 184 -2.57 -11.17 17.02
N GLU A 185 -2.54 -12.22 17.84
CA GLU A 185 -3.18 -12.24 19.15
C GLU A 185 -2.74 -11.06 20.03
N GLY A 186 -3.72 -10.29 20.52
CA GLY A 186 -3.47 -9.09 21.33
C GLY A 186 -3.02 -7.86 20.53
N LEU A 187 -2.90 -7.95 19.21
CA LEU A 187 -2.56 -6.85 18.31
C LEU A 187 -3.76 -6.39 17.47
N ILE A 188 -3.66 -5.15 16.98
CA ILE A 188 -4.58 -4.57 16.00
C ILE A 188 -3.88 -4.57 14.63
N VAL A 189 -4.61 -4.94 13.59
CA VAL A 189 -4.16 -4.87 12.19
C VAL A 189 -4.99 -3.81 11.45
N THR A 190 -4.30 -2.92 10.75
CA THR A 190 -4.91 -1.94 9.84
C THR A 190 -4.31 -2.07 8.44
N ALA A 191 -4.99 -1.55 7.43
CA ALA A 191 -4.35 -1.29 6.15
C ALA A 191 -3.17 -0.31 6.33
N GLY A 192 -2.16 -0.43 5.48
CA GLY A 192 -1.10 0.57 5.40
C GLY A 192 -1.63 1.93 5.00
N GLY A 193 -1.17 2.98 5.69
CA GLY A 193 -1.59 4.35 5.42
C GLY A 193 -1.14 4.84 4.04
N ILE A 194 -1.90 5.78 3.50
CA ILE A 194 -1.67 6.43 2.21
C ILE A 194 -1.60 7.93 2.44
N ASP A 195 -0.44 8.52 2.17
CA ASP A 195 -0.27 9.96 2.16
C ASP A 195 -0.26 10.48 0.73
N CYS A 196 -1.28 11.27 0.37
CA CYS A 196 -1.46 11.78 -0.98
C CYS A 196 -1.16 13.27 -1.14
N HIS A 197 -0.34 13.85 -0.25
CA HIS A 197 0.22 15.19 -0.40
C HIS A 197 1.71 15.22 0.01
N VAL A 198 2.55 14.47 -0.72
CA VAL A 198 3.97 14.34 -0.41
C VAL A 198 4.84 15.20 -1.33
N HIS A 199 5.68 16.04 -0.74
CA HIS A 199 6.74 16.75 -1.44
C HIS A 199 8.02 15.91 -1.39
N PHE A 200 8.51 15.46 -2.54
CA PHE A 200 9.72 14.64 -2.63
C PHE A 200 11.00 15.50 -2.49
N ILE A 201 11.15 16.16 -1.35
CA ILE A 201 12.25 17.08 -1.01
C ILE A 201 13.53 16.29 -0.66
N CYS A 202 13.41 15.19 0.07
CA CYS A 202 14.53 14.34 0.44
C CYS A 202 14.10 12.86 0.56
N PRO A 203 14.99 11.88 0.35
CA PRO A 203 14.62 10.46 0.44
C PRO A 203 14.34 9.98 1.88
N GLN A 204 14.82 10.70 2.91
CA GLN A 204 14.64 10.32 4.31
C GLN A 204 13.17 10.29 4.74
N LEU A 205 12.31 11.07 4.07
CA LEU A 205 10.86 11.04 4.31
C LEU A 205 10.27 9.64 4.09
N ALA A 206 10.86 8.81 3.22
CA ALA A 206 10.38 7.46 2.97
C ALA A 206 10.52 6.57 4.22
N ALA A 207 11.68 6.64 4.89
CA ALA A 207 11.93 5.93 6.14
C ALA A 207 10.98 6.42 7.24
N GLU A 208 10.77 7.73 7.35
CA GLU A 208 9.87 8.29 8.35
C GLU A 208 8.41 7.87 8.09
N SER A 209 7.99 7.88 6.82
CA SER A 209 6.65 7.43 6.37
C SER A 209 6.41 5.98 6.77
N ILE A 210 7.27 5.06 6.31
CA ILE A 210 7.07 3.63 6.56
C ILE A 210 7.18 3.31 8.04
N SER A 211 8.08 3.96 8.77
CA SER A 211 8.19 3.75 10.21
C SER A 211 6.89 4.11 10.93
N SER A 212 6.14 5.12 10.45
CA SER A 212 4.86 5.54 11.04
C SER A 212 3.67 4.65 10.65
N GLY A 213 3.82 3.73 9.70
CA GLY A 213 2.74 2.88 9.18
C GLY A 213 2.16 3.32 7.82
N ILE A 214 2.80 4.29 7.14
CA ILE A 214 2.42 4.68 5.77
C ILE A 214 3.12 3.76 4.77
N THR A 215 2.38 3.12 3.88
CA THR A 215 2.92 2.18 2.87
C THR A 215 2.83 2.71 1.45
N THR A 216 2.11 3.83 1.26
CA THR A 216 1.92 4.48 -0.03
C THR A 216 2.11 5.98 0.12
N ILE A 217 2.91 6.59 -0.76
CA ILE A 217 3.12 8.03 -0.83
C ILE A 217 2.86 8.54 -2.24
N ILE A 218 2.07 9.61 -2.36
CA ILE A 218 1.69 10.21 -3.64
C ILE A 218 1.90 11.73 -3.56
N GLY A 219 2.55 12.28 -4.57
CA GLY A 219 2.82 13.71 -4.70
C GLY A 219 3.88 13.98 -5.75
N GLY A 220 4.76 14.96 -5.59
CA GLY A 220 5.72 15.31 -6.63
C GLY A 220 6.95 16.02 -6.10
N GLY A 221 8.01 16.02 -6.90
CA GLY A 221 9.27 16.65 -6.54
C GLY A 221 10.49 16.06 -7.21
N THR A 222 11.62 16.73 -7.06
CA THR A 222 12.91 16.36 -7.67
C THR A 222 14.09 16.59 -6.72
N GLY A 223 13.88 16.39 -5.41
CA GLY A 223 14.83 16.80 -4.37
C GLY A 223 14.61 18.24 -3.88
N PRO A 224 15.57 18.85 -3.17
CA PRO A 224 15.37 20.11 -2.43
C PRO A 224 15.42 21.36 -3.33
N ALA A 225 14.96 21.26 -4.57
CA ALA A 225 14.80 22.42 -5.44
C ALA A 225 13.64 23.28 -4.94
N HIS A 226 13.75 24.61 -5.02
CA HIS A 226 12.71 25.55 -4.57
C HIS A 226 11.30 25.19 -5.06
N GLY A 227 11.17 24.79 -6.33
CA GLY A 227 9.87 24.36 -6.88
C GLY A 227 9.29 23.11 -6.20
N THR A 228 10.13 22.19 -5.71
CA THR A 228 9.69 21.00 -4.93
C THR A 228 9.43 21.36 -3.48
N CYS A 229 10.24 22.23 -2.89
CA CYS A 229 9.99 22.74 -1.53
C CYS A 229 8.67 23.48 -1.42
N ALA A 230 8.18 24.07 -2.51
CA ALA A 230 6.90 24.76 -2.57
C ALA A 230 5.75 23.91 -3.15
N THR A 231 6.02 23.00 -4.11
CA THR A 231 4.94 22.34 -4.87
C THR A 231 5.20 20.86 -5.09
N THR A 232 4.14 20.04 -5.01
CA THR A 232 4.14 18.62 -5.40
C THR A 232 4.18 18.42 -6.92
N CYS A 233 5.24 18.89 -7.57
CA CYS A 233 5.42 18.78 -9.01
C CYS A 233 6.73 18.08 -9.37
N THR A 234 6.65 17.02 -10.18
CA THR A 234 7.77 16.46 -10.93
C THR A 234 7.62 16.92 -12.40
N PRO A 235 8.25 18.03 -12.81
CA PRO A 235 7.76 18.78 -13.97
C PRO A 235 8.26 18.28 -15.33
N ALA A 236 9.48 17.73 -15.42
CA ALA A 236 10.06 17.33 -16.71
C ALA A 236 10.06 15.80 -16.90
N PRO A 237 9.86 15.28 -18.13
CA PRO A 237 9.94 13.84 -18.42
C PRO A 237 11.23 13.17 -17.96
N LEU A 238 12.39 13.84 -18.11
CA LEU A 238 13.66 13.35 -17.61
C LEU A 238 13.64 13.17 -16.08
N GLN A 239 13.09 14.15 -15.36
CA GLN A 239 12.98 14.09 -13.90
C GLN A 239 11.99 13.01 -13.46
N MET A 240 10.87 12.85 -14.17
CA MET A 240 9.92 11.76 -13.93
C MET A 240 10.62 10.40 -14.00
N ARG A 241 11.38 10.16 -15.08
CA ARG A 241 12.19 8.94 -15.23
C ARG A 241 13.18 8.76 -14.09
N LEU A 242 13.94 9.81 -13.74
CA LEU A 242 14.94 9.75 -12.68
C LEU A 242 14.32 9.48 -11.32
N MET A 243 13.16 10.07 -11.01
CA MET A 243 12.46 9.85 -9.75
C MET A 243 11.92 8.43 -9.66
N LEU A 244 11.31 7.91 -10.73
CA LEU A 244 10.90 6.50 -10.80
C LEU A 244 12.07 5.55 -10.56
N GLN A 245 13.22 5.80 -11.19
CA GLN A 245 14.44 5.00 -10.99
C GLN A 245 15.02 5.15 -9.58
N ALA A 246 15.00 6.36 -9.01
CA ALA A 246 15.57 6.63 -7.69
C ALA A 246 14.77 5.99 -6.56
N THR A 247 13.49 5.67 -6.78
CA THR A 247 12.61 5.10 -5.77
C THR A 247 12.29 3.63 -5.98
N ASP A 248 12.87 2.98 -7.00
CA ASP A 248 12.54 1.60 -7.41
C ASP A 248 12.83 0.56 -6.32
N ASP A 249 13.81 0.83 -5.45
CA ASP A 249 14.21 -0.06 -4.36
C ASP A 249 13.50 0.25 -3.01
N LEU A 250 12.65 1.28 -2.95
CA LEU A 250 11.97 1.64 -1.71
C LEU A 250 10.76 0.71 -1.47
N PRO A 251 10.56 0.17 -0.26
CA PRO A 251 9.44 -0.72 0.05
C PRO A 251 8.13 0.07 0.28
N LEU A 252 7.78 0.95 -0.65
CA LEU A 252 6.61 1.82 -0.64
C LEU A 252 5.96 1.83 -2.02
N ASN A 253 4.64 1.97 -2.09
CA ASN A 253 3.99 2.33 -3.34
C ASN A 253 4.17 3.84 -3.57
N ILE A 254 4.60 4.26 -4.76
CA ILE A 254 4.95 5.66 -5.03
C ILE A 254 4.22 6.16 -6.27
N GLY A 255 3.52 7.30 -6.14
CA GLY A 255 2.86 8.00 -7.24
C GLY A 255 3.42 9.40 -7.42
N PHE A 256 3.81 9.75 -8.66
CA PHE A 256 4.33 11.08 -8.99
C PHE A 256 3.30 11.94 -9.74
N THR A 257 3.21 13.22 -9.38
CA THR A 257 2.33 14.21 -10.01
C THR A 257 3.12 15.21 -10.85
N GLY A 258 2.64 15.44 -12.08
CA GLY A 258 3.21 16.43 -12.99
C GLY A 258 2.75 17.86 -12.66
N LYS A 259 3.45 18.86 -13.20
CA LYS A 259 3.02 20.26 -13.11
C LYS A 259 1.94 20.56 -14.16
N SER A 260 0.89 21.27 -13.78
CA SER A 260 -0.19 21.63 -14.73
C SER A 260 -0.59 23.09 -14.85
N SER A 261 0.00 23.98 -14.06
CA SER A 261 -0.24 25.43 -14.14
C SER A 261 0.28 26.03 -15.45
N ARG A 262 -0.48 25.86 -16.53
CA ARG A 262 -0.24 26.41 -17.86
C ARG A 262 -1.56 26.79 -18.52
N ASN A 263 -1.65 28.02 -19.00
CA ASN A 263 -2.72 28.44 -19.90
C ASN A 263 -2.52 27.75 -21.26
N SER A 264 -3.58 27.18 -21.83
CA SER A 264 -3.60 26.85 -23.24
C SER A 264 -3.51 28.17 -24.01
N THR A 265 -2.36 28.47 -24.60
CA THR A 265 -2.25 29.53 -25.60
C THR A 265 -2.87 29.04 -26.92
N GLU A 266 -4.14 28.66 -26.88
CA GLU A 266 -5.01 28.63 -28.06
C GLU A 266 -5.70 29.97 -28.32
N ASN A 267 -5.55 30.95 -27.41
CA ASN A 267 -5.99 32.32 -27.65
C ASN A 267 -5.17 32.98 -28.78
N ASN A 268 -5.89 33.56 -29.74
CA ASN A 268 -5.53 33.87 -31.12
C ASN A 268 -4.39 34.89 -31.39
N PHE A 269 -3.55 35.22 -30.40
CA PHE A 269 -2.61 36.36 -30.48
C PHE A 269 -1.15 36.04 -30.14
N CYS A 270 -0.71 34.77 -30.11
CA CYS A 270 0.70 34.45 -29.89
C CYS A 270 1.48 34.34 -31.21
N PHE A 271 2.60 35.08 -31.32
CA PHE A 271 3.58 35.04 -32.42
C PHE A 271 4.01 33.60 -32.79
N CYS A 272 3.94 32.67 -31.83
CA CYS A 272 4.22 31.24 -32.00
C CYS A 272 3.31 30.54 -33.04
N LYS A 273 2.06 30.99 -33.26
CA LYS A 273 1.19 30.37 -34.29
C LYS A 273 1.71 30.61 -35.71
N ARG A 274 2.43 31.72 -35.95
CA ARG A 274 3.03 32.04 -37.26
C ARG A 274 4.21 31.13 -37.59
N LEU A 275 4.89 30.61 -36.56
CA LEU A 275 5.95 29.61 -36.66
C LEU A 275 5.38 28.18 -36.72
N GLN A 276 4.37 27.86 -35.92
CA GLN A 276 3.67 26.56 -35.97
C GLN A 276 2.97 26.32 -37.32
N ARG A 277 2.35 27.34 -37.93
CA ARG A 277 1.77 27.26 -39.29
C ARG A 277 2.82 27.09 -40.40
N ARG A 278 4.08 27.42 -40.13
CA ARG A 278 5.21 27.21 -41.05
C ARG A 278 5.90 25.86 -40.85
N GLY A 279 5.39 25.00 -39.95
CA GLY A 279 5.94 23.67 -39.69
C GLY A 279 7.31 23.68 -38.99
N THR A 280 7.76 24.82 -38.47
CA THR A 280 9.11 24.98 -37.90
C THR A 280 9.20 24.68 -36.40
N VAL A 281 8.07 24.50 -35.70
CA VAL A 281 8.03 24.22 -34.25
C VAL A 281 6.93 23.17 -33.97
N PRO A 282 7.23 22.06 -33.25
CA PRO A 282 6.22 21.07 -32.87
C PRO A 282 5.06 21.68 -32.05
N LYS A 283 3.86 21.06 -32.12
CA LYS A 283 2.79 21.30 -31.13
C LYS A 283 3.29 20.82 -29.76
N GLN A 284 3.82 21.73 -28.94
CA GLN A 284 4.29 21.40 -27.59
C GLN A 284 3.15 21.49 -26.58
N ASP A 285 2.31 20.44 -26.54
CA ASP A 285 1.36 20.23 -25.46
C ASP A 285 2.11 19.57 -24.29
N GLY A 286 2.72 20.38 -23.41
CA GLY A 286 3.60 19.89 -22.34
C GLY A 286 2.89 19.05 -21.27
N LEU A 287 1.57 19.17 -21.13
CA LEU A 287 0.78 18.36 -20.18
C LEU A 287 0.70 16.88 -20.60
N PRO A 288 0.27 16.54 -21.83
CA PRO A 288 0.42 15.19 -22.38
C PRO A 288 1.79 14.54 -22.17
N GLU A 289 2.88 15.28 -22.34
CA GLU A 289 4.24 14.75 -22.26
C GLU A 289 4.58 14.25 -20.86
N ILE A 290 4.28 15.03 -19.81
CA ILE A 290 4.60 14.62 -18.45
C ILE A 290 3.75 13.43 -17.99
N ILE A 291 2.51 13.32 -18.47
CA ILE A 291 1.69 12.18 -18.12
C ILE A 291 2.12 10.93 -18.88
N LYS A 292 2.51 11.05 -20.16
CA LYS A 292 3.15 9.95 -20.90
C LYS A 292 4.47 9.51 -20.29
N ALA A 293 5.19 10.42 -19.62
CA ALA A 293 6.45 10.12 -18.95
C ALA A 293 6.28 9.34 -17.64
N GLY A 294 5.05 9.23 -17.10
CA GLY A 294 4.77 8.43 -15.90
C GLY A 294 4.00 9.16 -14.78
N ALA A 295 3.58 10.41 -14.97
CA ALA A 295 2.74 11.06 -13.95
C ALA A 295 1.40 10.31 -13.80
N MET A 296 0.97 10.06 -12.57
CA MET A 296 -0.33 9.44 -12.27
C MET A 296 -1.43 10.49 -12.01
N GLY A 297 -1.02 11.75 -11.82
CA GLY A 297 -1.89 12.91 -11.64
C GLY A 297 -1.17 14.21 -11.95
N LEU A 298 -1.86 15.33 -11.75
CA LEU A 298 -1.35 16.67 -12.00
C LEU A 298 -1.58 17.58 -10.79
N LYS A 299 -0.66 18.51 -10.54
CA LYS A 299 -0.78 19.54 -9.49
C LYS A 299 -0.89 20.93 -10.11
N LEU A 300 -1.99 21.60 -9.77
CA LEU A 300 -2.20 23.04 -9.90
C LEU A 300 -1.73 23.72 -8.61
N HIS A 301 -0.91 24.76 -8.73
CA HIS A 301 -0.39 25.50 -7.59
C HIS A 301 -0.33 27.00 -7.86
N GLU A 302 -0.61 27.82 -6.84
CA GLU A 302 -0.61 29.28 -6.97
C GLU A 302 0.77 29.83 -7.38
N ASP A 303 1.85 29.30 -6.82
CA ASP A 303 3.24 29.63 -7.18
C ASP A 303 3.58 29.42 -8.66
N TRP A 304 2.84 28.56 -9.37
CA TRP A 304 2.95 28.39 -10.82
C TRP A 304 1.77 29.03 -11.59
N GLY A 305 0.79 29.58 -10.88
CA GLY A 305 -0.46 30.14 -11.38
C GLY A 305 -1.63 29.16 -11.32
N SER A 306 -2.53 29.33 -10.34
CA SER A 306 -3.79 28.57 -10.22
C SER A 306 -4.98 29.34 -10.80
N THR A 307 -4.80 29.89 -12.01
CA THR A 307 -5.82 30.72 -12.67
C THR A 307 -6.96 29.88 -13.23
N PRO A 308 -8.18 30.45 -13.43
CA PRO A 308 -9.30 29.76 -14.08
C PRO A 308 -8.94 29.11 -15.42
N ALA A 309 -8.07 29.73 -16.21
CA ALA A 309 -7.62 29.20 -17.50
C ALA A 309 -6.71 27.97 -17.35
N ALA A 310 -5.81 27.98 -16.37
CA ALA A 310 -4.97 26.82 -16.05
C ALA A 310 -5.81 25.65 -15.48
N ILE A 311 -6.77 25.97 -14.61
CA ILE A 311 -7.73 25.00 -14.05
C ILE A 311 -8.51 24.31 -15.18
N ASP A 312 -9.11 25.08 -16.08
CA ASP A 312 -9.93 24.54 -17.16
C ASP A 312 -9.13 23.66 -18.12
N ASN A 313 -7.94 24.11 -18.50
CA ASN A 313 -7.03 23.35 -19.37
C ASN A 313 -6.58 22.04 -18.70
N CYS A 314 -6.16 22.09 -17.43
CA CYS A 314 -5.72 20.92 -16.69
C CYS A 314 -6.82 19.86 -16.56
N LEU A 315 -8.04 20.27 -16.20
CA LEU A 315 -9.17 19.36 -16.08
C LEU A 315 -9.60 18.78 -17.43
N THR A 316 -9.53 19.58 -18.50
CA THR A 316 -9.80 19.09 -19.87
C THR A 316 -8.78 18.02 -20.28
N VAL A 317 -7.50 18.22 -19.99
CA VAL A 317 -6.47 17.18 -20.24
C VAL A 317 -6.70 15.95 -19.36
N ALA A 318 -7.09 16.12 -18.09
CA ALA A 318 -7.39 14.99 -17.22
C ALA A 318 -8.52 14.11 -17.77
N GLU A 319 -9.59 14.71 -18.30
CA GLU A 319 -10.69 14.00 -18.97
C GLU A 319 -10.25 13.31 -20.28
N GLN A 320 -9.43 13.97 -21.10
CA GLN A 320 -8.93 13.40 -22.36
C GLN A 320 -8.03 12.18 -22.15
N TYR A 321 -7.28 12.19 -21.05
CA TYR A 321 -6.34 11.15 -20.71
C TYR A 321 -6.89 10.18 -19.64
N ASP A 322 -8.19 10.25 -19.35
CA ASP A 322 -8.98 9.23 -18.62
C ASP A 322 -9.18 7.95 -19.48
N ILE A 323 -8.19 7.65 -20.32
CA ILE A 323 -8.08 6.46 -21.16
C ILE A 323 -7.13 5.53 -20.41
N PRO A 324 -7.49 4.23 -20.25
CA PRO A 324 -6.82 3.29 -19.36
C PRO A 324 -5.30 3.39 -19.48
N VAL A 325 -4.63 3.61 -18.34
CA VAL A 325 -3.26 3.12 -18.22
C VAL A 325 -3.38 1.61 -18.26
N LEU A 326 -2.97 1.07 -19.39
CA LEU A 326 -2.79 -0.34 -19.63
C LEU A 326 -1.76 -0.85 -18.61
N LEU A 327 -2.23 -1.35 -17.46
CA LEU A 327 -1.43 -2.21 -16.59
C LEU A 327 -1.22 -3.52 -17.35
N TYR A 328 -0.21 -3.56 -18.21
CA TYR A 328 0.25 -4.83 -18.73
C TYR A 328 1.11 -5.51 -17.69
N CYS A 329 0.90 -6.81 -17.54
CA CYS A 329 1.75 -7.70 -16.80
C CYS A 329 2.68 -8.35 -17.83
N PHE A 330 3.99 -8.11 -17.78
CA PHE A 330 4.93 -8.92 -18.55
C PHE A 330 5.46 -10.04 -17.67
N TYR A 331 4.78 -11.19 -17.70
CA TYR A 331 5.43 -12.46 -17.46
C TYR A 331 6.05 -12.96 -18.78
N TYR A 332 7.36 -13.21 -18.75
CA TYR A 332 7.97 -14.15 -19.67
C TYR A 332 7.53 -15.55 -19.26
N CYS A 333 6.58 -16.14 -19.98
CA CYS A 333 6.64 -17.53 -20.44
C CYS A 333 5.38 -17.89 -21.25
N TYR A 334 5.61 -18.26 -22.51
CA TYR A 334 4.68 -18.89 -23.47
C TYR A 334 3.60 -18.02 -24.12
N PHE A 335 3.89 -17.67 -25.37
CA PHE A 335 2.96 -17.34 -26.43
C PHE A 335 1.92 -18.47 -26.61
N VAL A 336 0.63 -18.11 -26.63
CA VAL A 336 -0.51 -18.62 -27.45
C VAL A 336 -1.79 -18.57 -26.60
N LEU A 337 -2.44 -17.39 -26.51
CA LEU A 337 -3.90 -17.17 -26.49
C LEU A 337 -4.17 -15.67 -26.28
N PHE A 338 -4.04 -14.84 -27.31
CA PHE A 338 -4.23 -13.39 -27.18
C PHE A 338 -5.20 -12.88 -28.26
N THR A 339 -6.48 -13.26 -28.14
CA THR A 339 -7.55 -12.64 -28.94
C THR A 339 -8.96 -12.67 -28.34
N LEU A 340 -9.17 -12.97 -27.05
CA LEU A 340 -10.54 -13.14 -26.51
C LEU A 340 -10.87 -12.52 -25.14
N ILE A 341 -10.10 -11.54 -24.66
CA ILE A 341 -10.49 -10.76 -23.46
C ILE A 341 -10.18 -9.28 -23.73
N LEU A 342 -11.02 -8.62 -24.52
CA LEU A 342 -11.01 -7.17 -24.75
C LEU A 342 -12.38 -6.55 -24.45
N GLU A 343 -13.11 -7.10 -23.48
CA GLU A 343 -14.29 -6.46 -22.92
C GLU A 343 -14.17 -6.43 -21.40
N GLU A 344 -14.41 -5.23 -20.84
CA GLU A 344 -14.36 -4.84 -19.42
C GLU A 344 -13.00 -4.41 -18.81
N ILE A 345 -12.48 -3.26 -19.23
CA ILE A 345 -11.61 -2.43 -18.36
C ILE A 345 -12.09 -0.97 -18.44
N LYS A 346 -12.73 -0.49 -17.38
CA LYS A 346 -13.07 0.92 -17.15
C LYS A 346 -12.42 1.40 -15.84
N TYR A 347 -12.14 2.71 -15.81
CA TYR A 347 -11.74 3.55 -14.66
C TYR A 347 -10.24 3.59 -14.31
N THR A 348 -9.59 4.68 -14.72
CA THR A 348 -8.39 5.23 -14.04
C THR A 348 -8.49 6.75 -14.12
N THR A 349 -9.27 7.36 -13.22
CA THR A 349 -9.38 8.82 -13.15
C THR A 349 -8.01 9.41 -12.81
N ARG A 350 -7.38 10.10 -13.77
CA ARG A 350 -6.14 10.85 -13.51
C ARG A 350 -6.48 12.02 -12.59
N GLN A 351 -6.00 11.93 -11.35
CA GLN A 351 -6.32 12.90 -10.31
C GLN A 351 -5.68 14.26 -10.60
N VAL A 352 -6.49 15.32 -10.49
CA VAL A 352 -6.03 16.71 -10.47
C VAL A 352 -6.08 17.23 -9.03
N ASN A 353 -4.91 17.59 -8.52
CA ASN A 353 -4.71 18.18 -7.21
C ASN A 353 -4.60 19.69 -7.35
N ILE A 354 -5.24 20.45 -6.47
CA ILE A 354 -5.18 21.91 -6.51
C ILE A 354 -4.83 22.52 -5.16
N HIS A 355 -3.89 23.45 -5.24
CA HIS A 355 -3.66 24.53 -4.29
C HIS A 355 -4.12 25.82 -4.98
N THR A 356 -5.21 26.42 -4.51
CA THR A 356 -5.87 27.54 -5.21
C THR A 356 -5.16 28.88 -4.95
N ASP A 357 -5.55 29.92 -5.69
CA ASP A 357 -4.98 31.27 -5.61
C ASP A 357 -5.32 31.97 -4.27
N THR A 358 -4.38 32.01 -3.33
CA THR A 358 -4.57 32.64 -2.01
C THR A 358 -4.80 34.15 -2.13
N LEU A 359 -4.16 34.78 -3.11
CA LEU A 359 -4.18 36.22 -3.35
C LEU A 359 -5.51 36.70 -3.94
N ASN A 360 -6.35 35.78 -4.42
CA ASN A 360 -7.53 36.11 -5.22
C ASN A 360 -7.18 36.97 -6.46
N GLU A 361 -5.98 36.83 -7.00
CA GLU A 361 -5.47 37.63 -8.13
C GLU A 361 -6.37 37.47 -9.36
N SER A 362 -6.71 36.23 -9.69
CA SER A 362 -7.52 35.88 -10.86
C SER A 362 -9.02 35.80 -10.55
N GLY A 363 -9.43 36.05 -9.30
CA GLY A 363 -10.80 35.99 -8.81
C GLY A 363 -10.91 35.31 -7.44
N CYS A 364 -12.07 35.47 -6.80
CA CYS A 364 -12.41 34.80 -5.54
C CYS A 364 -12.78 33.31 -5.73
N VAL A 365 -12.96 32.58 -4.62
CA VAL A 365 -13.23 31.12 -4.60
C VAL A 365 -14.39 30.67 -5.51
N GLU A 366 -15.45 31.46 -5.65
CA GLU A 366 -16.59 31.17 -6.52
C GLU A 366 -16.21 31.09 -8.00
N HIS A 367 -15.21 31.87 -8.43
CA HIS A 367 -14.71 31.86 -9.81
C HIS A 367 -13.89 30.59 -10.08
N THR A 368 -13.10 30.16 -9.09
CA THR A 368 -12.36 28.89 -9.14
C THR A 368 -13.30 27.70 -9.14
N ILE A 369 -14.35 27.72 -8.30
CA ILE A 369 -15.42 26.69 -8.31
C ILE A 369 -16.12 26.65 -9.68
N ALA A 370 -16.42 27.82 -10.27
CA ALA A 370 -16.99 27.89 -11.60
C ALA A 370 -16.05 27.31 -12.67
N ALA A 371 -14.74 27.53 -12.55
CA ALA A 371 -13.72 26.98 -13.47
C ALA A 371 -13.60 25.45 -13.40
N PHE A 372 -13.96 24.83 -12.26
CA PHE A 372 -14.04 23.37 -12.17
C PHE A 372 -15.08 22.78 -13.14
N LYS A 373 -16.15 23.53 -13.47
CA LYS A 373 -17.25 23.10 -14.35
C LYS A 373 -17.84 21.74 -13.92
N GLN A 374 -18.01 21.55 -12.61
CA GLN A 374 -18.52 20.31 -11.99
C GLN A 374 -17.66 19.05 -12.22
N ARG A 375 -16.43 19.19 -12.71
CA ARG A 375 -15.49 18.06 -12.90
C ARG A 375 -14.81 17.70 -11.60
N THR A 376 -14.49 16.42 -11.41
CA THR A 376 -13.85 15.92 -10.19
C THR A 376 -12.49 16.59 -9.97
N ILE A 377 -12.26 17.10 -8.76
CA ILE A 377 -10.97 17.70 -8.38
C ILE A 377 -10.67 17.45 -6.90
N HIS A 378 -9.40 17.21 -6.57
CA HIS A 378 -8.93 17.07 -5.19
C HIS A 378 -8.36 18.41 -4.71
N THR A 379 -9.03 19.04 -3.75
CA THR A 379 -8.53 20.24 -3.08
C THR A 379 -7.62 19.87 -1.91
N TYR A 380 -6.36 20.27 -1.97
CA TYR A 380 -5.44 20.16 -0.85
C TYR A 380 -5.73 21.21 0.23
N HIS A 381 -5.29 20.91 1.47
CA HIS A 381 -5.40 21.77 2.67
C HIS A 381 -6.61 22.71 2.64
N SER A 382 -7.80 22.11 2.53
CA SER A 382 -9.05 22.78 2.17
C SER A 382 -9.49 23.84 3.19
N GLU A 383 -8.90 23.84 4.38
CA GLU A 383 -9.08 24.89 5.38
C GLU A 383 -8.38 26.21 5.01
N GLY A 384 -7.25 26.13 4.32
CA GLY A 384 -6.55 27.27 3.71
C GLY A 384 -5.27 27.76 4.40
N ALA A 385 -4.89 27.27 5.58
CA ALA A 385 -3.60 27.64 6.20
C ALA A 385 -2.42 27.20 5.32
N GLY A 386 -2.49 25.97 4.79
CA GLY A 386 -1.52 25.46 3.81
C GLY A 386 -1.58 26.19 2.46
N GLY A 387 -2.67 26.91 2.18
CA GLY A 387 -2.87 27.77 1.01
C GLY A 387 -4.22 27.62 0.34
N GLY A 388 -4.64 28.67 -0.35
CA GLY A 388 -5.91 28.75 -1.04
C GLY A 388 -6.66 30.04 -0.74
N HIS A 389 -7.70 30.34 -1.54
CA HIS A 389 -8.47 31.59 -1.52
C HIS A 389 -8.72 32.07 -0.08
N ALA A 390 -8.12 33.20 0.29
CA ALA A 390 -8.31 33.80 1.60
C ALA A 390 -9.58 34.68 1.61
N PRO A 391 -10.46 34.56 2.61
CA PRO A 391 -10.39 33.68 3.78
C PRO A 391 -11.19 32.37 3.66
N ASP A 392 -11.84 32.11 2.52
CA ASP A 392 -13.03 31.26 2.45
C ASP A 392 -12.93 30.04 1.53
N ILE A 393 -11.72 29.59 1.21
CA ILE A 393 -11.47 28.34 0.46
C ILE A 393 -12.21 27.13 1.06
N ILE A 394 -12.42 27.10 2.38
CA ILE A 394 -13.14 26.02 3.08
C ILE A 394 -14.56 25.76 2.55
N LYS A 395 -15.16 26.73 1.84
CA LYS A 395 -16.44 26.55 1.11
C LYS A 395 -16.42 25.37 0.14
N VAL A 396 -15.26 24.97 -0.39
CA VAL A 396 -15.14 23.83 -1.31
C VAL A 396 -15.57 22.50 -0.69
N CYS A 397 -15.57 22.38 0.64
CA CYS A 397 -16.08 21.20 1.34
C CYS A 397 -17.59 20.98 1.14
N GLY A 398 -18.33 22.02 0.73
CA GLY A 398 -19.75 21.93 0.38
C GLY A 398 -20.03 21.65 -1.11
N VAL A 399 -18.99 21.45 -1.92
CA VAL A 399 -19.09 21.30 -3.37
C VAL A 399 -19.01 19.83 -3.76
N LYS A 400 -20.03 19.32 -4.46
CA LYS A 400 -20.22 17.87 -4.71
C LYS A 400 -19.08 17.20 -5.50
N ASN A 401 -18.50 17.90 -6.47
CA ASN A 401 -17.42 17.37 -7.32
C ASN A 401 -16.02 17.56 -6.70
N VAL A 402 -15.92 18.06 -5.48
CA VAL A 402 -14.66 18.26 -4.77
C VAL A 402 -14.40 17.08 -3.84
N LEU A 403 -13.15 16.59 -3.84
CA LEU A 403 -12.63 15.64 -2.86
C LEU A 403 -11.71 16.41 -1.90
N PRO A 404 -12.20 16.89 -0.74
CA PRO A 404 -11.40 17.75 0.14
C PRO A 404 -10.44 16.96 1.03
N SER A 405 -9.17 17.39 1.07
CA SER A 405 -8.22 16.97 2.10
C SER A 405 -7.73 18.10 2.98
N SER A 406 -7.23 17.71 4.15
CA SER A 406 -6.47 18.55 5.07
C SER A 406 -5.03 18.11 5.16
N THR A 407 -4.14 19.03 5.49
CA THR A 407 -2.77 18.73 5.87
C THR A 407 -2.66 18.65 7.39
N ASN A 408 -1.66 17.94 7.90
CA ASN A 408 -1.64 17.59 9.31
C ASN A 408 -1.14 18.64 10.33
N PRO A 409 -0.49 19.77 10.00
CA PRO A 409 0.05 20.67 11.02
C PRO A 409 -1.05 21.40 11.81
N THR A 410 -2.22 21.61 11.20
CA THR A 410 -3.38 22.25 11.84
C THR A 410 -4.18 21.28 12.70
N ARG A 411 -3.82 19.99 12.71
CA ARG A 411 -4.64 18.89 13.23
C ARG A 411 -4.10 18.35 14.56
N PRO A 412 -4.93 18.27 15.62
CA PRO A 412 -6.14 19.06 15.82
C PRO A 412 -5.81 20.52 16.18
N TYR A 413 -6.82 21.39 16.18
CA TYR A 413 -6.69 22.73 16.74
C TYR A 413 -6.41 22.65 18.26
N ILE A 414 -5.35 23.30 18.74
CA ILE A 414 -5.00 23.38 20.17
C ILE A 414 -4.69 24.84 20.55
N LEU A 415 -4.82 25.21 21.83
CA LEU A 415 -4.53 26.58 22.30
C LEU A 415 -3.12 27.06 21.91
N PRO A 416 -2.05 26.24 21.94
CA PRO A 416 -0.77 26.63 21.38
C PRO A 416 -0.83 27.02 19.91
N ILE A 417 -1.69 26.43 19.06
CA ILE A 417 -1.89 26.87 17.67
C ILE A 417 -2.48 28.30 17.62
N GLN A 418 -3.23 28.75 18.63
CA GLN A 418 -3.73 30.13 18.73
C GLN A 418 -2.67 31.13 19.22
N TRP A 419 -1.75 30.70 20.09
CA TRP A 419 -0.60 31.52 20.50
C TRP A 419 0.56 31.47 19.48
N MET A 420 0.65 30.36 18.72
CA MET A 420 1.62 30.09 17.67
C MET A 420 1.10 30.46 16.27
N SER A 421 -0.18 30.75 16.06
CA SER A 421 -0.68 31.23 14.76
C SER A 421 0.00 32.55 14.41
N THR A 422 0.17 33.42 15.40
CA THR A 422 0.86 34.71 15.24
C THR A 422 2.39 34.58 15.17
N LEU A 423 3.00 33.54 15.76
CA LEU A 423 4.46 33.42 15.89
C LEU A 423 5.15 32.31 15.10
N ILE A 424 4.48 31.20 14.77
CA ILE A 424 5.07 30.03 14.08
C ILE A 424 4.33 29.68 12.80
N CYS A 425 2.99 29.78 12.71
CA CYS A 425 2.35 29.65 11.39
C CYS A 425 2.68 30.85 10.51
N CYS A 426 2.63 32.08 11.05
CA CYS A 426 3.22 33.24 10.39
C CYS A 426 4.72 33.00 10.12
N SER A 427 5.56 32.61 11.09
CA SER A 427 7.00 32.40 10.80
C SER A 427 7.30 31.28 9.80
N ILE A 428 6.56 30.17 9.81
CA ILE A 428 6.68 29.07 8.83
C ILE A 428 6.26 29.58 7.46
N GLN A 429 5.13 30.27 7.34
CA GLN A 429 4.67 30.85 6.08
C GLN A 429 5.65 31.91 5.57
N MET A 430 6.18 32.75 6.46
CA MET A 430 7.15 33.78 6.12
C MET A 430 8.48 33.17 5.68
N VAL A 431 8.91 32.04 6.23
CA VAL A 431 10.08 31.30 5.74
C VAL A 431 9.77 30.59 4.41
N CYS A 432 8.63 29.90 4.30
CA CYS A 432 8.23 29.17 3.09
C CYS A 432 8.05 30.10 1.87
N HIS A 433 7.48 31.28 2.09
CA HIS A 433 7.20 32.27 1.04
C HIS A 433 8.18 33.45 1.03
N HIS A 434 9.25 33.42 1.83
CA HIS A 434 10.27 34.48 1.91
C HIS A 434 9.69 35.87 2.22
N LEU A 435 8.68 35.93 3.08
CA LEU A 435 8.03 37.17 3.51
C LEU A 435 8.84 37.88 4.60
N ASP A 436 8.81 39.21 4.64
CA ASP A 436 9.51 40.02 5.63
C ASP A 436 8.55 40.58 6.69
N LYS A 437 8.87 40.36 7.96
CA LYS A 437 8.07 40.84 9.11
C LYS A 437 8.06 42.34 9.25
N ASN A 438 8.99 43.01 8.58
CA ASN A 438 9.10 44.46 8.57
C ASN A 438 8.26 45.08 7.45
N ILE A 439 7.66 44.29 6.56
CA ILE A 439 6.77 44.75 5.49
C ILE A 439 5.32 44.51 5.95
N PRO A 440 4.51 45.58 6.16
CA PRO A 440 3.13 45.45 6.63
C PRO A 440 2.24 44.59 5.73
N GLU A 441 2.44 44.65 4.41
CA GLU A 441 1.69 43.89 3.42
C GLU A 441 1.94 42.37 3.54
N ASP A 442 3.18 41.99 3.82
CA ASP A 442 3.59 40.60 4.02
C ASP A 442 3.00 40.02 5.30
N VAL A 443 2.97 40.82 6.36
CA VAL A 443 2.31 40.47 7.63
C VAL A 443 0.80 40.34 7.42
N ALA A 444 0.16 41.30 6.73
CA ALA A 444 -1.26 41.26 6.43
C ALA A 444 -1.64 40.02 5.59
N PHE A 445 -0.81 39.63 4.63
CA PHE A 445 -0.99 38.39 3.88
C PHE A 445 -0.93 37.16 4.78
N ALA A 446 0.06 37.07 5.67
CA ALA A 446 0.18 35.96 6.62
C ALA A 446 -1.02 35.88 7.59
N GLU A 447 -1.43 37.01 8.16
CA GLU A 447 -2.60 37.11 9.04
C GLU A 447 -3.90 36.75 8.34
N SER A 448 -4.04 37.08 7.05
CA SER A 448 -5.22 36.70 6.27
C SER A 448 -5.32 35.19 6.01
N ARG A 449 -4.19 34.47 5.99
CA ARG A 449 -4.10 33.04 5.66
C ARG A 449 -4.25 32.14 6.89
N ILE A 450 -3.68 32.53 8.03
CA ILE A 450 -3.72 31.75 9.27
C ILE A 450 -4.87 32.22 10.16
N ARG A 451 -6.00 31.50 10.11
CA ARG A 451 -7.24 31.92 10.78
C ARG A 451 -7.68 30.89 11.81
N PRO A 452 -7.67 31.20 13.12
CA PRO A 452 -8.11 30.28 14.16
C PRO A 452 -9.52 29.72 13.93
N GLU A 453 -10.42 30.53 13.36
CA GLU A 453 -11.81 30.19 13.09
C GLU A 453 -11.94 29.06 12.05
N THR A 454 -11.20 29.15 10.94
CA THR A 454 -11.26 28.11 9.90
C THR A 454 -10.52 26.85 10.34
N ILE A 455 -9.42 26.98 11.09
CA ILE A 455 -8.72 25.83 11.69
C ILE A 455 -9.62 25.09 12.70
N ALA A 456 -10.40 25.82 13.51
CA ALA A 456 -11.38 25.23 14.42
C ALA A 456 -12.55 24.58 13.66
N ALA A 457 -13.03 25.21 12.59
CA ALA A 457 -14.08 24.64 11.73
C ALA A 457 -13.62 23.35 11.05
N GLU A 458 -12.36 23.27 10.63
CA GLU A 458 -11.75 22.08 10.01
C GLU A 458 -11.87 20.84 10.91
N ASP A 459 -11.69 20.97 12.23
CA ASP A 459 -11.85 19.86 13.17
C ASP A 459 -13.29 19.29 13.14
N ILE A 460 -14.27 20.19 13.15
CA ILE A 460 -15.69 19.85 13.14
C ILE A 460 -16.08 19.22 11.80
N LEU A 461 -15.58 19.77 10.68
CA LEU A 461 -15.86 19.25 9.34
C LEU A 461 -15.25 17.85 9.13
N HIS A 462 -14.08 17.58 9.72
CA HIS A 462 -13.53 16.22 9.75
C HIS A 462 -14.46 15.26 10.47
N ASP A 463 -14.91 15.64 11.66
CA ASP A 463 -15.76 14.82 12.52
C ASP A 463 -17.15 14.60 11.91
N MET A 464 -17.67 15.58 11.15
CA MET A 464 -18.90 15.47 10.37
C MET A 464 -18.74 14.62 9.09
N GLY A 465 -17.51 14.40 8.61
CA GLY A 465 -17.23 13.71 7.35
C GLY A 465 -17.29 14.61 6.11
N ALA A 466 -17.32 15.94 6.28
CA ALA A 466 -17.30 16.91 5.19
C ALA A 466 -15.88 17.13 4.61
N ILE A 467 -14.84 16.86 5.40
CA ILE A 467 -13.47 16.69 4.88
C ILE A 467 -13.14 15.20 4.84
N SER A 468 -12.69 14.72 3.68
CA SER A 468 -12.63 13.29 3.38
C SER A 468 -11.25 12.68 3.59
N ILE A 469 -10.17 13.47 3.55
CA ILE A 469 -8.79 12.96 3.57
C ILE A 469 -7.92 13.76 4.55
N ILE A 470 -6.96 13.08 5.19
CA ILE A 470 -5.85 13.71 5.93
C ILE A 470 -4.54 13.28 5.27
N SER A 471 -3.69 14.25 4.94
CA SER A 471 -2.38 14.07 4.31
C SER A 471 -1.31 14.84 5.08
N SER A 472 -0.02 14.70 4.70
CA SER A 472 1.05 15.43 5.39
C SER A 472 1.21 16.87 4.92
N ASP A 473 1.64 17.08 3.67
CA ASP A 473 2.40 18.26 3.18
C ASP A 473 3.90 18.22 3.54
N SER A 474 4.52 17.05 3.38
CA SER A 474 5.82 16.70 3.98
C SER A 474 6.92 17.76 3.77
N GLN A 475 7.42 18.35 4.86
CA GLN A 475 8.45 19.41 4.87
C GLN A 475 8.08 20.72 4.12
N ALA A 476 6.84 20.83 3.64
CA ALA A 476 6.28 22.02 3.01
C ALA A 476 5.05 22.48 3.81
N MET A 477 5.25 22.78 5.10
CA MET A 477 4.24 23.03 6.14
C MET A 477 3.71 21.78 6.89
N GLY A 478 3.96 20.56 6.42
CA GLY A 478 3.46 19.32 7.01
C GLY A 478 4.52 18.34 7.51
N ARG A 479 4.09 17.29 8.21
CA ARG A 479 4.95 16.29 8.86
C ARG A 479 4.64 14.87 8.41
N VAL A 480 5.51 14.24 7.62
CA VAL A 480 5.20 12.95 6.98
C VAL A 480 4.90 11.82 7.97
N GLY A 481 5.62 11.74 9.10
CA GLY A 481 5.43 10.70 10.12
C GLY A 481 4.23 10.89 11.05
N GLU A 482 3.41 11.93 10.85
CA GLU A 482 2.32 12.28 11.77
C GLU A 482 0.91 12.17 11.16
N VAL A 483 0.75 11.71 9.91
CA VAL A 483 -0.57 11.58 9.26
C VAL A 483 -1.53 10.74 10.09
N ILE A 484 -1.10 9.56 10.53
CA ILE A 484 -1.89 8.63 11.33
C ILE A 484 -2.13 9.22 12.73
N THR A 485 -1.07 9.67 13.41
CA THR A 485 -1.17 10.24 14.77
C THR A 485 -2.13 11.43 14.83
N ARG A 486 -2.03 12.37 13.90
CA ARG A 486 -2.91 13.56 13.86
C ARG A 486 -4.37 13.21 13.57
N THR A 487 -4.61 12.16 12.78
CA THR A 487 -5.96 11.63 12.56
C THR A 487 -6.59 11.22 13.88
N TRP A 488 -5.89 10.43 14.69
CA TRP A 488 -6.42 9.91 15.95
C TRP A 488 -6.50 10.97 17.05
N GLN A 489 -5.55 11.90 17.12
CA GLN A 489 -5.64 13.06 18.01
C GLN A 489 -6.86 13.93 17.70
N THR A 490 -7.22 14.09 16.42
CA THR A 490 -8.41 14.83 16.00
C THR A 490 -9.68 14.10 16.39
N ALA A 491 -9.76 12.78 16.14
CA ALA A 491 -10.89 11.96 16.57
C ALA A 491 -11.09 11.99 18.08
N HIS A 492 -10.00 11.88 18.85
CA HIS A 492 -10.01 11.97 20.31
C HIS A 492 -10.54 13.33 20.78
N LYS A 493 -9.97 14.43 20.29
CA LYS A 493 -10.40 15.78 20.67
C LYS A 493 -11.90 15.98 20.38
N MET A 494 -12.36 15.55 19.21
CA MET A 494 -13.75 15.69 18.81
C MET A 494 -14.69 14.85 19.66
N LYS A 495 -14.28 13.67 20.10
CA LYS A 495 -15.01 12.91 21.12
C LYS A 495 -15.12 13.69 22.43
N VAL A 496 -14.00 14.20 22.95
CA VAL A 496 -13.98 14.92 24.24
C VAL A 496 -14.87 16.16 24.20
N GLN A 497 -14.88 16.89 23.10
CA GLN A 497 -15.62 18.15 22.99
C GLN A 497 -17.09 17.98 22.55
N ARG A 498 -17.38 17.01 21.68
CA ARG A 498 -18.71 16.85 21.07
C ARG A 498 -19.44 15.57 21.51
N GLY A 499 -18.81 14.74 22.33
CA GLY A 499 -19.35 13.46 22.79
C GLY A 499 -19.33 12.37 21.72
N THR A 500 -20.10 11.31 21.97
CA THR A 500 -20.22 10.12 21.11
C THR A 500 -21.29 10.25 20.00
N SER A 501 -22.20 11.23 20.12
CA SER A 501 -23.39 11.36 19.27
C SER A 501 -23.13 12.06 17.94
N ILE A 502 -22.53 11.33 16.99
CA ILE A 502 -22.59 11.69 15.56
C ILE A 502 -23.48 10.71 14.79
N GLU A 503 -23.72 9.53 15.34
CA GLU A 503 -24.75 8.61 14.87
C GLU A 503 -25.63 8.10 16.01
N ARG A 504 -26.80 7.63 15.60
CA ARG A 504 -28.06 7.52 16.34
C ARG A 504 -28.18 6.25 17.19
N SER A 505 -27.08 5.67 17.66
CA SER A 505 -27.14 4.50 18.56
C SER A 505 -26.63 4.89 19.95
N GLY A 506 -27.42 4.56 20.97
CA GLY A 506 -27.00 4.58 22.38
C GLY A 506 -25.96 3.51 22.70
N SER A 507 -25.04 3.21 21.77
CA SER A 507 -23.96 2.25 21.94
C SER A 507 -22.79 2.91 22.67
N GLU A 508 -22.24 2.21 23.64
CA GLU A 508 -21.12 2.64 24.47
C GLU A 508 -19.73 2.46 23.77
N ASN A 509 -19.66 2.56 22.44
CA ASN A 509 -18.43 2.42 21.64
C ASN A 509 -18.28 3.55 20.61
N ASP A 510 -17.09 3.67 20.01
CA ASP A 510 -16.75 4.73 19.05
C ASP A 510 -16.56 4.22 17.62
N ASN A 511 -17.04 3.01 17.30
CA ASN A 511 -16.74 2.31 16.05
C ASN A 511 -17.00 3.16 14.82
N PHE A 512 -18.12 3.88 14.78
CA PHE A 512 -18.46 4.73 13.64
C PHE A 512 -17.45 5.86 13.43
N ARG A 513 -17.06 6.55 14.51
CA ARG A 513 -16.02 7.60 14.44
C ARG A 513 -14.70 6.98 14.03
N ILE A 514 -14.32 5.84 14.59
CA ILE A 514 -13.08 5.13 14.24
C ILE A 514 -13.05 4.78 12.74
N LYS A 515 -14.12 4.17 12.21
CA LYS A 515 -14.26 3.82 10.78
C LYS A 515 -14.24 5.05 9.87
N ARG A 516 -14.88 6.15 10.28
CA ARG A 516 -14.83 7.43 9.55
C ARG A 516 -13.41 8.00 9.49
N TYR A 517 -12.67 7.95 10.59
CA TYR A 517 -11.34 8.57 10.66
C TYR A 517 -10.26 7.71 9.99
N ILE A 518 -10.29 6.38 10.13
CA ILE A 518 -9.33 5.50 9.44
C ILE A 518 -9.46 5.63 7.92
N ALA A 519 -10.69 5.76 7.40
CA ALA A 519 -10.92 5.96 5.97
C ALA A 519 -10.19 7.17 5.38
N LYS A 520 -9.91 8.20 6.20
CA LYS A 520 -9.28 9.46 5.76
C LYS A 520 -7.83 9.30 5.33
N TYR A 521 -7.14 8.27 5.79
CA TYR A 521 -5.75 7.98 5.41
C TYR A 521 -5.57 6.60 4.77
N THR A 522 -6.64 5.82 4.59
CA THR A 522 -6.59 4.51 3.91
C THR A 522 -7.36 4.52 2.60
N ILE A 523 -8.68 4.30 2.64
CA ILE A 523 -9.47 4.07 1.43
C ILE A 523 -9.77 5.35 0.65
N ASN A 524 -9.99 6.49 1.32
CA ASN A 524 -10.36 7.74 0.64
C ASN A 524 -9.22 8.28 -0.22
N PRO A 525 -7.95 8.33 0.25
CA PRO A 525 -6.82 8.64 -0.63
C PRO A 525 -6.71 7.66 -1.81
N ALA A 526 -6.95 6.36 -1.59
CA ALA A 526 -6.88 5.36 -2.64
C ALA A 526 -7.95 5.58 -3.72
N ILE A 527 -9.18 5.92 -3.33
CA ILE A 527 -10.29 6.21 -4.24
C ILE A 527 -10.00 7.48 -5.03
N ALA A 528 -9.59 8.56 -4.34
CA ALA A 528 -9.26 9.82 -5.00
C ALA A 528 -8.23 9.62 -6.12
N ASN A 529 -7.20 8.79 -5.85
CA ASN A 529 -6.07 8.56 -6.75
C ASN A 529 -6.28 7.41 -7.74
N GLY A 530 -7.47 6.77 -7.76
CA GLY A 530 -7.78 5.70 -8.70
C GLY A 530 -7.01 4.39 -8.46
N ILE A 531 -6.53 4.15 -7.22
CA ILE A 531 -5.74 2.96 -6.83
C ILE A 531 -6.45 2.06 -5.80
N SER A 532 -7.71 2.36 -5.46
CA SER A 532 -8.50 1.64 -4.43
C SER A 532 -8.71 0.15 -4.69
N LYS A 533 -8.56 -0.31 -5.94
CA LYS A 533 -8.60 -1.74 -6.28
C LYS A 533 -7.36 -2.52 -5.84
N TYR A 534 -6.25 -1.82 -5.57
CA TYR A 534 -4.97 -2.44 -5.21
C TYR A 534 -4.69 -2.35 -3.71
N VAL A 535 -5.00 -1.21 -3.10
CA VAL A 535 -4.63 -0.86 -1.71
C VAL A 535 -5.73 -0.04 -1.03
N GLY A 536 -5.52 0.31 0.24
CA GLY A 536 -6.36 1.25 1.00
C GLY A 536 -7.37 0.60 1.94
N SER A 537 -7.43 -0.73 2.01
CA SER A 537 -8.26 -1.44 2.99
C SER A 537 -7.86 -2.92 3.09
N ILE A 538 -8.34 -3.58 4.15
CA ILE A 538 -8.17 -5.01 4.37
C ILE A 538 -9.33 -5.76 3.70
N GLU A 539 -9.21 -5.99 2.40
CA GLU A 539 -10.22 -6.68 1.58
C GLU A 539 -9.54 -7.72 0.67
N VAL A 540 -10.25 -8.81 0.38
CA VAL A 540 -9.74 -9.89 -0.46
C VAL A 540 -9.38 -9.39 -1.87
N GLY A 541 -8.22 -9.83 -2.37
CA GLY A 541 -7.68 -9.47 -3.68
C GLY A 541 -6.78 -8.23 -3.67
N LYS A 542 -6.76 -7.45 -2.58
CA LYS A 542 -5.85 -6.32 -2.42
C LYS A 542 -4.46 -6.79 -1.99
N MET A 543 -3.46 -5.96 -2.24
CA MET A 543 -2.10 -6.19 -1.78
C MET A 543 -2.07 -6.25 -0.24
N ALA A 544 -1.28 -7.18 0.30
CA ALA A 544 -1.07 -7.32 1.74
C ALA A 544 -0.12 -6.23 2.27
N ASP A 545 -0.58 -4.98 2.18
CA ASP A 545 0.02 -3.80 2.79
C ASP A 545 -0.68 -3.55 4.13
N LEU A 546 -0.11 -4.09 5.21
CA LEU A 546 -0.73 -4.20 6.52
C LEU A 546 0.19 -3.64 7.60
N VAL A 547 -0.40 -3.12 8.68
CA VAL A 547 0.35 -2.58 9.82
C VAL A 547 -0.19 -3.19 11.10
N LEU A 548 0.73 -3.69 11.93
CA LEU A 548 0.41 -4.30 13.22
C LEU A 548 0.75 -3.35 14.35
N TRP A 549 -0.18 -3.22 15.29
CA TRP A 549 -0.12 -2.28 16.39
C TRP A 549 -0.39 -3.00 17.71
N LYS A 550 0.42 -2.70 18.73
CA LYS A 550 -0.05 -2.90 20.11
C LYS A 550 -1.17 -1.90 20.38
N PRO A 551 -2.30 -2.31 21.01
CA PRO A 551 -3.36 -1.38 21.38
C PRO A 551 -2.87 -0.14 22.14
N SER A 552 -1.89 -0.31 23.04
CA SER A 552 -1.29 0.78 23.83
C SER A 552 -0.48 1.80 23.02
N PHE A 553 -0.03 1.45 21.81
CA PHE A 553 0.74 2.34 20.91
C PHE A 553 -0.01 2.64 19.60
N PHE A 554 -1.28 2.25 19.52
CA PHE A 554 -2.09 2.39 18.32
C PHE A 554 -2.10 3.84 17.82
N GLY A 555 -1.87 4.00 16.53
CA GLY A 555 -1.89 5.30 15.87
C GLY A 555 -0.63 6.15 16.06
N ALA A 556 0.35 5.70 16.85
CA ALA A 556 1.61 6.42 17.07
C ALA A 556 2.85 5.62 16.65
N LYS A 557 3.00 4.39 17.13
CA LYS A 557 4.19 3.55 16.85
C LYS A 557 3.76 2.11 16.56
N PRO A 558 3.79 1.66 15.29
CA PRO A 558 3.48 0.28 14.96
C PRO A 558 4.62 -0.67 15.39
N GLU A 559 4.27 -1.93 15.59
CA GLU A 559 5.22 -3.01 15.86
C GLU A 559 5.90 -3.47 14.56
N MET A 560 5.13 -3.60 13.49
CA MET A 560 5.64 -3.97 12.17
C MET A 560 4.75 -3.48 11.03
N VAL A 561 5.36 -3.33 9.87
CA VAL A 561 4.74 -2.95 8.60
C VAL A 561 5.04 -4.05 7.57
N ILE A 562 3.98 -4.64 7.04
CA ILE A 562 4.00 -5.64 6.00
C ILE A 562 3.74 -4.92 4.67
N LYS A 563 4.58 -5.17 3.67
CA LYS A 563 4.46 -4.65 2.31
C LYS A 563 4.45 -5.81 1.32
N GLY A 564 3.36 -5.95 0.57
CA GLY A 564 3.20 -7.05 -0.38
C GLY A 564 3.40 -8.44 0.25
N GLY A 565 2.94 -8.62 1.49
CA GLY A 565 3.03 -9.89 2.22
C GLY A 565 4.36 -10.18 2.94
N ALA A 566 5.37 -9.30 2.82
CA ALA A 566 6.64 -9.43 3.52
C ALA A 566 6.85 -8.30 4.55
N ILE A 567 7.53 -8.57 5.66
CA ILE A 567 7.84 -7.54 6.67
C ILE A 567 8.88 -6.58 6.10
N ALA A 568 8.49 -5.32 5.90
CA ALA A 568 9.34 -4.25 5.36
C ALA A 568 10.01 -3.41 6.46
N TRP A 569 9.31 -3.19 7.58
CA TRP A 569 9.81 -2.39 8.71
C TRP A 569 9.29 -2.94 10.02
N ALA A 570 10.11 -3.00 11.07
CA ALA A 570 9.69 -3.54 12.36
C ALA A 570 10.46 -2.93 13.55
N ASN A 571 9.86 -2.98 14.73
CA ASN A 571 10.53 -2.70 15.98
C ASN A 571 11.46 -3.87 16.32
N MET A 572 12.77 -3.59 16.38
CA MET A 572 13.80 -4.59 16.66
C MET A 572 14.81 -4.02 17.66
N GLY A 573 15.18 -4.87 18.62
CA GLY A 573 16.22 -4.59 19.61
C GLY A 573 17.63 -4.74 19.05
N ASP A 574 18.60 -4.92 19.95
CA ASP A 574 19.98 -5.21 19.58
C ASP A 574 20.09 -6.48 18.71
N PRO A 575 20.59 -6.39 17.46
CA PRO A 575 20.77 -7.56 16.59
C PRO A 575 21.71 -8.63 17.15
N ASN A 576 22.59 -8.28 18.10
CA ASN A 576 23.50 -9.21 18.75
C ASN A 576 22.90 -9.86 20.02
N ALA A 577 21.72 -9.43 20.47
CA ALA A 577 21.09 -10.01 21.64
C ALA A 577 20.57 -11.42 21.39
N SER A 578 20.32 -12.16 22.47
CA SER A 578 19.83 -13.55 22.39
C SER A 578 18.39 -13.69 21.88
N ILE A 579 17.63 -12.60 21.88
CA ILE A 579 16.23 -12.48 21.47
C ILE A 579 16.01 -11.08 20.87
N PRO A 580 14.92 -10.81 20.12
CA PRO A 580 14.77 -9.57 19.35
C PRO A 580 14.27 -8.34 20.13
N THR A 581 13.96 -8.47 21.42
CA THR A 581 13.37 -7.41 22.27
C THR A 581 14.32 -6.62 23.19
N PRO A 582 15.56 -7.05 23.49
CA PRO A 582 16.48 -6.29 24.33
C PRO A 582 16.84 -4.94 23.72
N GLU A 583 16.97 -3.93 24.59
CA GLU A 583 17.28 -2.56 24.20
C GLU A 583 18.63 -2.42 23.50
N PRO A 584 18.80 -1.43 22.61
CA PRO A 584 17.84 -0.38 22.25
C PRO A 584 16.79 -0.84 21.23
N GLY A 585 15.51 -0.68 21.57
CA GLY A 585 14.40 -0.87 20.64
C GLY A 585 14.31 0.27 19.63
N CYS A 586 14.70 -0.02 18.39
CA CYS A 586 14.65 0.93 17.29
C CYS A 586 13.84 0.35 16.13
N LYS A 587 13.24 1.22 15.30
CA LYS A 587 12.58 0.76 14.08
C LYS A 587 13.64 0.51 13.01
N TRP A 588 13.82 -0.75 12.62
CA TRP A 588 14.79 -1.18 11.62
C TRP A 588 14.08 -1.65 10.35
N VAL A 589 14.82 -1.55 9.23
CA VAL A 589 14.43 -2.17 7.95
C VAL A 589 14.34 -3.68 8.20
N GLY A 590 13.18 -4.28 7.92
CA GLY A 590 13.03 -5.73 7.96
C GLY A 590 13.88 -6.40 6.89
N SER A 591 14.09 -7.71 7.01
CA SER A 591 14.76 -8.52 5.97
C SER A 591 13.95 -8.65 4.67
N GLY A 592 12.82 -7.92 4.53
CA GLY A 592 12.16 -7.69 3.25
C GLY A 592 13.24 -7.30 2.26
N LEU A 593 13.60 -8.30 1.43
CA LEU A 593 14.88 -8.43 0.75
C LEU A 593 15.37 -7.06 0.28
N GLY A 594 16.65 -6.75 0.52
CA GLY A 594 17.28 -5.47 0.19
C GLY A 594 17.37 -5.13 -1.31
N HIS A 595 16.40 -5.56 -2.10
CA HIS A 595 15.95 -5.09 -3.40
C HIS A 595 14.44 -5.24 -3.28
N GLY A 596 13.67 -4.14 -3.41
CA GLY A 596 12.23 -4.13 -3.18
C GLY A 596 11.59 -5.43 -3.64
N THR A 597 10.72 -6.03 -2.80
CA THR A 597 9.76 -7.00 -3.31
C THR A 597 9.20 -6.36 -4.57
N ARG A 598 9.61 -6.89 -5.73
CA ARG A 598 9.20 -6.43 -7.06
C ARG A 598 7.72 -6.71 -7.15
N THR A 599 6.96 -5.85 -6.49
CA THR A 599 5.56 -5.63 -6.75
C THR A 599 5.58 -4.94 -8.10
N GLY A 600 5.59 -5.76 -9.15
CA GLY A 600 5.67 -5.30 -10.53
C GLY A 600 4.64 -4.21 -10.76
N THR A 601 5.11 -2.96 -10.71
CA THR A 601 4.34 -1.76 -11.00
C THR A 601 5.22 -0.74 -11.73
N VAL A 602 6.18 -1.20 -12.53
CA VAL A 602 6.78 -0.40 -13.60
C VAL A 602 7.09 -1.32 -14.79
N ASN A 603 6.29 -1.22 -15.85
CA ASN A 603 6.60 -1.86 -17.13
C ASN A 603 7.39 -0.89 -18.00
N GLU A 604 8.67 -1.18 -18.20
CA GLU A 604 9.46 -0.56 -19.26
C GLU A 604 8.96 -1.04 -20.63
N LYS A 605 8.19 -0.20 -21.33
CA LYS A 605 8.24 -0.06 -22.79
C LYS A 605 8.01 1.39 -23.16
N VAL A 606 9.09 2.17 -23.21
CA VAL A 606 9.14 3.36 -24.04
C VAL A 606 9.52 2.89 -25.45
N ASP A 607 8.61 3.10 -26.40
CA ASP A 607 8.85 2.89 -27.82
C ASP A 607 9.98 3.84 -28.28
N PRO A 608 11.05 3.36 -28.92
CA PRO A 608 12.15 4.21 -29.34
C PRO A 608 11.86 4.80 -30.72
N GLU A 609 11.24 5.99 -30.77
CA GLU A 609 11.39 7.01 -31.84
C GLU A 609 10.52 8.22 -31.47
N PRO A 610 11.04 9.48 -31.41
CA PRO A 610 11.94 10.05 -32.41
C PRO A 610 13.04 10.95 -31.80
N PHE A 611 14.29 10.51 -31.78
CA PHE A 611 15.46 11.41 -31.81
C PHE A 611 16.58 10.75 -32.61
N ARG A 612 16.46 10.85 -33.94
CA ARG A 612 17.64 10.88 -34.81
C ARG A 612 18.17 12.30 -34.78
N ASN A 613 19.43 12.43 -34.35
CA ASN A 613 20.38 13.55 -34.39
C ASN A 613 21.02 13.56 -33.00
N GLY A 614 22.21 12.99 -32.80
CA GLY A 614 23.45 13.38 -33.44
C GLY A 614 24.33 13.96 -32.32
N ASP A 615 25.38 13.21 -31.97
CA ASP A 615 26.52 13.59 -31.13
C ASP A 615 26.27 14.09 -29.71
N ASN A 616 26.57 13.23 -28.74
CA ASN A 616 27.54 13.52 -27.68
C ASN A 616 27.82 12.26 -26.84
N GLU A 617 28.96 11.63 -27.13
CA GLU A 617 29.65 10.74 -26.21
C GLU A 617 30.06 11.55 -24.97
N ALA A 618 29.35 11.37 -23.86
CA ALA A 618 29.84 11.76 -22.54
C ALA A 618 30.10 10.50 -21.73
N HIS A 619 31.38 10.13 -21.69
CA HIS A 619 31.94 9.12 -20.81
C HIS A 619 31.51 9.35 -19.35
N VAL A 620 30.61 8.51 -18.84
CA VAL A 620 30.55 8.22 -17.41
C VAL A 620 31.20 6.85 -17.23
N GLN A 621 32.50 6.87 -16.89
CA GLN A 621 33.21 5.71 -16.38
C GLN A 621 32.53 5.26 -15.08
N CYS A 622 31.58 4.35 -15.18
CA CYS A 622 31.20 3.52 -14.06
C CYS A 622 32.14 2.31 -14.07
N ILE A 623 33.04 2.27 -13.08
CA ILE A 623 33.97 1.17 -12.84
C ILE A 623 33.12 -0.05 -12.45
N TRP A 624 32.87 -0.94 -13.41
CA TRP A 624 32.45 -2.32 -13.18
C TRP A 624 33.38 -3.24 -13.98
N GLN A 625 34.42 -3.75 -13.31
CA GLN A 625 35.26 -4.80 -13.86
C GLN A 625 34.48 -6.12 -13.85
N GLY A 626 34.15 -6.67 -15.02
CA GLY A 626 33.62 -8.04 -15.11
C GLY A 626 32.81 -8.39 -16.36
N TRP A 627 32.34 -7.41 -17.13
CA TRP A 627 31.46 -7.66 -18.27
C TRP A 627 31.96 -6.95 -19.52
N LYS A 628 31.99 -7.67 -20.66
CA LYS A 628 32.29 -7.07 -21.97
C LYS A 628 31.00 -7.01 -22.80
N LEU A 629 30.72 -5.82 -23.33
CA LEU A 629 29.66 -5.60 -24.31
C LEU A 629 30.19 -6.02 -25.69
N GLN A 630 29.51 -6.96 -26.35
CA GLN A 630 29.79 -7.31 -27.75
C GLN A 630 28.60 -7.03 -28.65
N ARG A 631 28.91 -6.59 -29.88
CA ARG A 631 27.95 -6.30 -30.94
C ARG A 631 27.94 -7.44 -31.95
N LEU A 632 26.78 -8.07 -32.16
CA LEU A 632 26.56 -9.00 -33.25
C LEU A 632 25.69 -8.34 -34.33
N CYS A 633 26.19 -8.33 -35.55
CA CYS A 633 25.50 -7.78 -36.70
C CYS A 633 24.94 -8.90 -37.59
N PHE A 634 23.63 -8.87 -37.84
CA PHE A 634 22.96 -9.73 -38.80
C PHE A 634 22.48 -8.89 -39.98
N HIS A 635 22.52 -9.45 -41.19
CA HIS A 635 22.03 -8.78 -42.39
C HIS A 635 21.03 -9.70 -43.08
N GLN A 636 19.78 -9.23 -43.22
CA GLN A 636 18.73 -9.94 -43.93
C GLN A 636 17.94 -8.94 -44.78
N GLN A 637 17.78 -9.24 -46.08
CA GLN A 637 17.01 -8.43 -47.04
C GLN A 637 17.36 -6.92 -47.00
N GLY A 638 18.65 -6.59 -47.04
CA GLY A 638 19.11 -5.19 -47.11
C GLY A 638 18.95 -4.39 -45.82
N LYS A 639 18.53 -5.01 -44.71
CA LYS A 639 18.50 -4.38 -43.38
C LYS A 639 19.53 -5.03 -42.45
N SER A 640 20.33 -4.19 -41.81
CA SER A 640 21.35 -4.58 -40.84
C SER A 640 20.81 -4.42 -39.42
N PHE A 641 20.75 -5.52 -38.69
CA PHE A 641 20.32 -5.55 -37.29
C PHE A 641 21.55 -5.75 -36.41
N SER A 642 21.71 -4.89 -35.40
CA SER A 642 22.80 -4.98 -34.44
C SER A 642 22.23 -5.28 -33.07
N PHE A 643 22.65 -6.39 -32.47
CA PHE A 643 22.32 -6.75 -31.11
C PHE A 643 23.55 -6.56 -30.23
N TYR A 644 23.35 -5.90 -29.09
CA TYR A 644 24.36 -5.76 -28.05
C TYR A 644 23.99 -6.68 -26.90
N TYR A 645 24.95 -7.45 -26.41
CA TYR A 645 24.74 -8.30 -25.25
C TYR A 645 25.99 -8.30 -24.35
N TRP A 646 25.74 -8.46 -23.06
CA TRP A 646 26.77 -8.48 -22.02
C TRP A 646 27.14 -9.93 -21.71
N PHE A 647 28.43 -10.28 -21.79
CA PHE A 647 28.94 -11.56 -21.30
C PHE A 647 29.80 -11.37 -20.05
N PRO A 648 29.69 -12.28 -19.06
CA PRO A 648 30.63 -12.32 -17.94
C PRO A 648 31.99 -12.81 -18.44
N VAL A 649 33.06 -12.07 -18.09
CA VAL A 649 34.44 -12.53 -18.32
C VAL A 649 34.83 -13.44 -17.17
N LEU A 650 34.62 -14.75 -17.33
CA LEU A 650 35.08 -15.75 -16.36
C LEU A 650 36.61 -15.90 -16.46
N ASN A 651 37.33 -15.35 -15.48
CA ASN A 651 38.71 -15.72 -15.23
C ASN A 651 38.75 -17.07 -14.50
N ASN A 652 39.39 -18.04 -15.16
CA ASN A 652 39.85 -19.34 -14.67
C ASN A 652 38.90 -20.56 -14.64
N LYS A 653 39.52 -21.66 -15.09
CA LYS A 653 39.03 -23.00 -15.38
C LYS A 653 38.55 -23.74 -14.13
N ARG A 654 37.27 -24.13 -14.10
CA ARG A 654 36.72 -25.47 -13.72
C ARG A 654 35.31 -25.30 -13.15
N LEU A 655 34.31 -25.77 -13.91
CA LEU A 655 33.07 -26.36 -13.39
C LEU A 655 32.27 -26.94 -14.58
N TYR A 656 32.47 -28.23 -14.84
CA TYR A 656 31.66 -29.06 -15.72
C TYR A 656 30.48 -29.61 -14.89
N PRO A 657 29.31 -28.95 -14.91
CA PRO A 657 28.08 -29.66 -15.31
C PRO A 657 27.09 -28.81 -16.16
N GLN A 658 27.38 -27.53 -16.44
CA GLN A 658 26.47 -26.68 -17.23
C GLN A 658 26.57 -26.89 -18.75
N LEU A 659 27.62 -27.56 -19.25
CA LEU A 659 27.80 -27.85 -20.68
C LEU A 659 26.82 -28.90 -21.25
N LEU A 660 26.30 -29.81 -20.43
CA LEU A 660 25.35 -30.84 -20.88
C LEU A 660 23.96 -30.27 -21.22
N PHE A 661 23.56 -29.17 -20.56
CA PHE A 661 22.27 -28.53 -20.83
C PHE A 661 22.25 -27.85 -22.21
N TYR A 662 23.36 -27.25 -22.62
CA TYR A 662 23.50 -26.59 -23.92
C TYR A 662 23.64 -27.57 -25.11
N GLN A 663 24.27 -28.73 -24.91
CA GLN A 663 24.34 -29.77 -25.94
C GLN A 663 22.97 -30.39 -26.25
N ASN A 664 22.10 -30.52 -25.23
CA ASN A 664 20.72 -31.00 -25.42
C ASN A 664 19.81 -30.01 -26.17
N GLN A 665 20.08 -28.70 -26.06
CA GLN A 665 19.36 -27.67 -26.83
C GLN A 665 19.78 -27.68 -28.31
N ALA A 666 21.06 -27.94 -28.61
CA ALA A 666 21.53 -28.10 -29.99
C ALA A 666 20.92 -29.33 -30.69
N ALA A 667 20.73 -30.44 -29.97
CA ALA A 667 20.06 -31.62 -30.48
C ALA A 667 18.55 -31.39 -30.75
N LYS A 668 17.87 -30.61 -29.90
CA LYS A 668 16.47 -30.17 -30.14
C LYS A 668 16.35 -29.26 -31.36
N ALA A 669 17.28 -28.33 -31.56
CA ALA A 669 17.32 -27.47 -32.74
C ALA A 669 17.57 -28.25 -34.05
N ALA A 670 18.35 -29.33 -33.99
CA ALA A 670 18.57 -30.24 -35.13
C ALA A 670 17.32 -31.05 -35.49
N LYS A 671 16.49 -31.43 -34.51
CA LYS A 671 15.21 -32.12 -34.71
C LYS A 671 14.17 -31.22 -35.40
N ILE A 672 14.07 -29.96 -34.96
CA ILE A 672 13.21 -28.92 -35.56
C ILE A 672 13.60 -28.65 -37.02
N ARG A 673 14.91 -28.63 -37.34
CA ARG A 673 15.36 -28.49 -38.74
C ARG A 673 14.87 -29.60 -39.67
N LYS A 674 14.67 -30.82 -39.17
CA LYS A 674 14.23 -31.98 -39.95
C LYS A 674 12.70 -32.00 -40.13
N GLU A 675 11.96 -31.49 -39.16
CA GLU A 675 10.49 -31.39 -39.17
C GLU A 675 9.97 -30.27 -40.10
N TYR A 676 10.72 -29.17 -40.26
CA TYR A 676 10.27 -27.99 -41.01
C TYR A 676 10.93 -27.81 -42.38
N GLY A 677 11.62 -28.83 -42.92
CA GLY A 677 12.07 -28.86 -44.32
C GLY A 677 13.02 -27.73 -44.76
N LEU A 678 13.77 -27.12 -43.83
CA LEU A 678 14.66 -25.99 -44.13
C LEU A 678 15.93 -26.47 -44.86
N LYS A 679 15.99 -26.26 -46.18
CA LYS A 679 17.14 -26.64 -47.02
C LYS A 679 18.40 -25.81 -46.71
N LYS A 680 19.56 -26.46 -46.84
CA LYS A 680 20.90 -25.88 -46.73
C LYS A 680 21.14 -24.85 -47.85
N ARG A 681 21.86 -23.78 -47.51
CA ARG A 681 22.40 -22.78 -48.44
C ARG A 681 23.60 -23.38 -49.18
N GLY A 682 23.55 -23.39 -50.51
CA GLY A 682 24.68 -23.70 -51.40
C GLY A 682 24.24 -24.39 -52.69
N GLU A 683 24.10 -23.60 -53.78
CA GLU A 683 24.08 -23.91 -55.24
C GLU A 683 23.20 -22.85 -55.94
N SER A 684 23.83 -21.74 -56.38
CA SER A 684 24.01 -21.25 -57.78
C SER A 684 22.71 -20.70 -58.42
N CYS A 685 22.65 -19.59 -59.18
CA CYS A 685 23.57 -18.98 -60.15
C CYS A 685 23.18 -17.48 -60.37
N SER A 686 24.15 -16.72 -60.90
CA SER A 686 24.17 -15.28 -61.33
C SER A 686 23.92 -14.20 -60.28
#